data_AF-A0A6A6T9R1-F1
#
_entry.id   AF-A0A6A6T9R1-F1
#
_cell.length_a   1.000
_cell.length_b   1.000
_cell.length_c   1.000
_cell.angle_alpha   90.00
_cell.angle_beta   90.00
_cell.angle_gamma   90.00
#
_symmetry.space_group_name_H-M   'P 1'
#
loop_
_entity.id
_entity.type
_entity.pdbx_description
1 polymer ?
#
loop_
_entity_poly.entity_id
_entity_poly.type
_entity_poly.pdbx_seq_one_letter_code
_entity_poly.pdbx_strand_id
1 'polypeptide(L)'
;MDASSTQSTLSVDELAQTFSKVAGLDTVPQQPNTYPALNPFDIYRSHITELLAKQTGIEAKIIYPTLAWTAKSENGDLQLAVPALRQKGKDMKAFAQEIGDTALPQFPESPLVEKPVINGTFVGFFFKPAALTSLVIPQILKAGPSYGFNPNFGLKDPSDPSAGRKKIIVEFSSPNIAKPFHAGHLRSTIIGGFLANLYGGAGWDVVRMNYLGDWGKQYGVLAVGFDEFGSEAELVQNPIGHLYDVYVKISKIAAEEADKIKALKEEVKELAAKGEDTSAKEGEIKKIEDEGVDQQARNYFKRMVDGEEKALGIWKRFRDLSIEKYKQTYARLNIRYDDYSGESQIQDESMDAAARIMAEKGVSEDSDGAVIVDLTKYSKKLGKAIVKKKDGTSLYLTRDIGAAFERMEKYHFDKMIYVVASQQDLHLAQLFKIEEAMGRKDVAEKCQHINFGMVLGMSTRKGTAKFLDDILRDVGEKMHEVMKTNKTKYEQVEDPVKTSDTLGISAVMVQDMRGKRINNYTFDMDRMTSFEGDTGPYLQYAHARLCSIHRKALAADPSIPTSPQDFTAQANLALLTEPHAVGLVRQLAAWPDVFINTIKTQEPTTVLMYLFKMVHAVSSSYDHLQVVGSEREVMLARLSLYYAARQVLNNGMRLLGLSPVERM
;
A
#
# COMPACT_ATOMS: atom_id res chain seq x y z
N MET A 1 -7.30 9.70 1.92
CA MET A 1 -7.05 10.90 2.75
C MET A 1 -7.29 12.10 1.87
N ASP A 2 -8.19 13.00 2.26
CA ASP A 2 -8.31 14.28 1.57
C ASP A 2 -7.16 15.17 2.03
N ALA A 3 -6.07 15.18 1.27
CA ALA A 3 -4.89 15.99 1.57
C ALA A 3 -5.18 17.51 1.48
N SER A 4 -6.38 17.91 1.06
CA SER A 4 -6.81 19.31 0.99
C SER A 4 -7.32 19.87 2.32
N SER A 5 -7.61 19.03 3.33
CA SER A 5 -7.94 19.54 4.67
C SER A 5 -6.66 19.92 5.43
N THR A 6 -6.07 21.05 5.07
CA THR A 6 -4.91 21.62 5.77
C THR A 6 -5.32 22.12 7.16
N GLN A 7 -5.34 21.23 8.16
CA GLN A 7 -5.19 21.67 9.54
C GLN A 7 -3.77 22.22 9.71
N SER A 8 -3.65 23.40 10.33
CA SER A 8 -2.38 24.11 10.47
C SER A 8 -1.40 23.29 11.31
N THR A 9 -0.17 23.07 10.83
CA THR A 9 0.92 22.59 11.68
C THR A 9 1.40 23.71 12.61
N LEU A 10 2.20 23.41 13.63
CA LEU A 10 2.90 24.47 14.36
C LEU A 10 3.87 25.18 13.43
N SER A 11 3.93 26.51 13.48
CA SER A 11 4.97 27.29 12.82
C SER A 11 6.29 27.14 13.57
N VAL A 12 7.40 27.46 12.91
CA VAL A 12 8.73 27.48 13.56
C VAL A 12 8.75 28.47 14.73
N ASP A 13 8.03 29.59 14.63
CA ASP A 13 7.93 30.58 15.71
C ASP A 13 7.17 30.04 16.92
N GLU A 14 6.07 29.29 16.70
CA GLU A 14 5.33 28.66 17.80
C GLU A 14 6.15 27.56 18.47
N LEU A 15 6.96 26.83 17.70
CA LEU A 15 7.94 25.89 18.26
C LEU A 15 8.99 26.62 19.08
N ALA A 16 9.56 27.71 18.57
CA ALA A 16 10.54 28.53 19.30
C ALA A 16 9.97 29.05 20.62
N GLN A 17 8.72 29.51 20.64
CA GLN A 17 8.04 29.92 21.87
C GLN A 17 7.87 28.76 22.85
N THR A 18 7.53 27.57 22.35
CA THR A 18 7.42 26.35 23.17
C THR A 18 8.78 25.98 23.77
N PHE A 19 9.85 26.03 22.98
CA PHE A 19 11.21 25.75 23.42
C PHE A 19 11.75 26.80 24.39
N SER A 20 11.46 28.08 24.19
CA SER A 20 11.86 29.13 25.12
C SER A 20 11.21 28.89 26.50
N LYS A 21 9.93 28.50 26.53
CA LYS A 21 9.20 28.21 27.78
C LYS A 21 9.63 26.91 28.48
N VAL A 22 9.89 25.84 27.71
CA VAL A 22 10.10 24.49 28.26
C VAL A 22 11.57 24.12 28.39
N ALA A 23 12.42 24.67 27.53
CA ALA A 23 13.81 24.29 27.37
C ALA A 23 14.79 25.48 27.46
N GLY A 24 14.29 26.73 27.54
CA GLY A 24 15.14 27.94 27.53
C GLY A 24 15.94 28.11 26.23
N LEU A 25 15.48 27.53 25.12
CA LEU A 25 16.11 27.68 23.80
C LEU A 25 15.34 28.72 22.99
N ASP A 26 16.03 29.79 22.58
CA ASP A 26 15.42 30.91 21.83
C ASP A 26 15.26 30.62 20.33
N THR A 27 15.91 29.56 19.83
CA THR A 27 15.85 29.12 18.43
C THR A 27 15.52 27.65 18.33
N VAL A 28 14.90 27.25 17.20
CA VAL A 28 14.65 25.84 16.88
C VAL A 28 15.88 25.29 16.16
N PRO A 29 16.58 24.27 16.71
CA PRO A 29 17.70 23.63 16.04
C PRO A 29 17.29 23.09 14.65
N GLN A 30 18.07 23.43 13.62
CA GLN A 30 17.73 23.09 12.24
C GLN A 30 18.96 22.78 11.39
N GLN A 31 18.93 21.64 10.70
CA GLN A 31 19.92 21.25 9.68
C GLN A 31 19.27 21.23 8.28
N PRO A 32 20.05 21.27 7.18
CA PRO A 32 19.49 21.18 5.83
C PRO A 32 18.59 19.95 5.65
N ASN A 33 17.44 20.11 4.97
CA ASN A 33 16.44 19.06 4.74
C ASN A 33 15.75 18.49 6.00
N THR A 34 15.74 19.23 7.10
CA THR A 34 14.92 18.92 8.30
C THR A 34 13.59 19.65 8.25
N TYR A 35 12.57 19.04 8.84
CA TYR A 35 11.24 19.65 8.97
C TYR A 35 10.75 19.62 10.43
N PRO A 36 11.34 20.42 11.33
CA PRO A 36 10.98 20.48 12.75
C PRO A 36 9.47 20.61 13.05
N ALA A 37 8.74 21.32 12.20
CA ALA A 37 7.28 21.49 12.29
C ALA A 37 6.47 20.22 12.02
N LEU A 38 7.07 19.25 11.32
CA LEU A 38 6.43 18.00 10.89
C LEU A 38 6.97 16.77 11.61
N ASN A 39 8.22 16.85 12.11
CA ASN A 39 8.89 15.75 12.76
C ASN A 39 9.60 16.24 14.04
N PRO A 40 9.11 15.88 15.24
CA PRO A 40 9.76 16.28 16.48
C PRO A 40 11.18 15.73 16.59
N PHE A 41 11.45 14.54 16.05
CA PHE A 41 12.80 13.94 16.12
C PHE A 41 13.84 14.75 15.33
N ASP A 42 13.44 15.50 14.30
CA ASP A 42 14.38 16.35 13.55
C ASP A 42 14.96 17.48 14.42
N ILE A 43 14.20 17.96 15.41
CA ILE A 43 14.68 18.94 16.38
C ILE A 43 15.78 18.32 17.25
N TYR A 44 15.52 17.13 17.79
CA TYR A 44 16.48 16.41 18.62
C TYR A 44 17.72 16.00 17.82
N ARG A 45 17.57 15.55 16.58
CA ARG A 45 18.69 15.23 15.69
C ARG A 45 19.55 16.46 15.42
N SER A 46 18.93 17.60 15.12
CA SER A 46 19.65 18.85 14.85
C SER A 46 20.41 19.31 16.09
N HIS A 47 19.77 19.30 17.26
CA HIS A 47 20.40 19.66 18.54
C HIS A 47 21.57 18.74 18.89
N ILE A 48 21.37 17.42 18.82
CA ILE A 48 22.44 16.43 19.07
C ILE A 48 23.60 16.63 18.08
N THR A 49 23.30 16.89 16.81
CA THR A 49 24.30 17.13 15.77
C THR A 49 25.16 18.35 16.10
N GLU A 50 24.55 19.47 16.47
CA GLU A 50 25.26 20.69 16.84
C GLU A 50 26.18 20.47 18.06
N LEU A 51 25.66 19.83 19.10
CA LEU A 51 26.43 19.52 20.31
C LEU A 51 27.59 18.57 20.00
N LEU A 52 27.34 17.49 19.26
CA LEU A 52 28.37 16.49 18.96
C LEU A 52 29.41 17.01 17.98
N ALA A 53 29.03 17.81 16.97
CA ALA A 53 29.96 18.44 16.03
C ALA A 53 30.97 19.32 16.77
N LYS A 54 30.49 20.12 17.73
CA LYS A 54 31.35 20.97 18.56
C LYS A 54 32.35 20.18 19.39
N GLN A 55 31.95 19.03 19.95
CA GLN A 55 32.82 18.23 20.81
C GLN A 55 33.77 17.29 20.05
N THR A 56 33.36 16.81 18.87
CA THR A 56 34.14 15.83 18.10
C THR A 56 34.96 16.48 16.97
N GLY A 57 34.65 17.72 16.59
CA GLY A 57 35.22 18.37 15.41
C GLY A 57 34.72 17.79 14.07
N ILE A 58 33.79 16.83 14.10
CA ILE A 58 33.22 16.21 12.90
C ILE A 58 32.13 17.10 12.34
N GLU A 59 32.12 17.28 11.02
CA GLU A 59 31.14 18.10 10.35
C GLU A 59 29.70 17.60 10.56
N ALA A 60 28.78 18.53 10.84
CA ALA A 60 27.35 18.25 11.06
C ALA A 60 26.70 17.42 9.93
N LYS A 61 27.09 17.68 8.66
CA LYS A 61 26.61 16.95 7.48
C LYS A 61 26.98 15.46 7.48
N ILE A 62 27.98 15.06 8.26
CA ILE A 62 28.38 13.66 8.46
C ILE A 62 27.61 13.06 9.64
N ILE A 63 27.48 13.78 10.76
CA ILE A 63 26.83 13.29 11.97
C ILE A 63 25.32 13.09 11.76
N TYR A 64 24.61 14.11 11.29
CA TYR A 64 23.15 14.12 11.18
C TYR A 64 22.56 12.86 10.51
N PRO A 65 23.00 12.44 9.31
CA PRO A 65 22.40 11.28 8.63
C PRO A 65 22.67 9.94 9.33
N THR A 66 23.56 9.91 10.33
CA THR A 66 23.91 8.70 11.08
C THR A 66 23.06 8.51 12.35
N LEU A 67 22.30 9.53 12.77
CA LEU A 67 21.41 9.47 13.93
C LEU A 67 20.13 8.70 13.59
N ALA A 68 20.09 7.43 13.97
CA ALA A 68 18.98 6.52 13.74
C ALA A 68 18.15 6.32 15.01
N TRP A 69 16.84 6.06 14.88
CA TRP A 69 16.04 5.61 16.02
C TRP A 69 16.52 4.24 16.50
N THR A 70 16.21 3.91 17.75
CA THR A 70 16.59 2.63 18.35
C THR A 70 15.47 1.61 18.24
N ALA A 71 15.84 0.32 18.20
CA ALA A 71 14.87 -0.76 18.29
C ALA A 71 14.46 -1.05 19.75
N LYS A 72 15.36 -0.73 20.69
CA LYS A 72 15.19 -0.96 22.13
C LYS A 72 15.46 0.34 22.88
N SER A 73 14.59 0.65 23.85
CA SER A 73 14.70 1.85 24.67
C SER A 73 15.96 1.90 25.54
N GLU A 74 16.56 0.75 25.85
CA GLU A 74 17.85 0.66 26.58
C GLU A 74 19.02 1.30 25.81
N ASN A 75 18.89 1.45 24.49
CA ASN A 75 19.91 2.06 23.64
C ASN A 75 19.71 3.57 23.42
N GLY A 76 18.69 4.17 24.04
CA GLY A 76 18.29 5.56 23.82
C GLY A 76 17.06 5.71 22.94
N ASP A 77 16.67 6.95 22.68
CA ASP A 77 15.65 7.34 21.70
C ASP A 77 16.27 7.47 20.29
N LEU A 78 17.52 7.93 20.21
CA LEU A 78 18.38 7.90 19.02
C LEU A 78 19.71 7.22 19.35
N GLN A 79 20.36 6.68 18.31
CA GLN A 79 21.70 6.13 18.40
C GLN A 79 22.54 6.54 17.18
N LEU A 80 23.84 6.57 17.39
CA LEU A 80 24.85 6.78 16.36
C LEU A 80 25.81 5.60 16.35
N ALA A 81 25.98 4.97 15.18
CA ALA A 81 27.04 4.00 14.99
C ALA A 81 28.34 4.75 14.67
N VAL A 82 29.35 4.66 15.54
CA VAL A 82 30.65 5.33 15.35
C VAL A 82 31.29 5.02 13.99
N PRO A 83 31.23 3.77 13.46
CA PRO A 83 31.72 3.48 12.12
C PRO A 83 31.07 4.30 10.99
N ALA A 84 29.83 4.76 11.18
CA ALA A 84 29.10 5.56 10.20
C ALA A 84 29.66 6.99 10.06
N LEU A 85 30.51 7.43 10.99
CA LEU A 85 31.25 8.70 10.92
C LEU A 85 32.40 8.68 9.91
N ARG A 86 32.74 7.50 9.36
CA ARG A 86 33.67 7.30 8.23
C ARG A 86 35.05 7.95 8.42
N GLN A 87 35.59 7.91 9.63
CA GLN A 87 36.92 8.45 9.93
C GLN A 87 38.00 7.50 9.41
N LYS A 88 38.57 7.83 8.24
CA LYS A 88 39.58 6.99 7.55
C LYS A 88 40.83 6.81 8.42
N GLY A 89 41.40 5.61 8.42
CA GLY A 89 42.67 5.31 9.10
C GLY A 89 42.57 5.12 10.61
N LYS A 90 41.39 5.32 11.22
CA LYS A 90 41.15 4.99 12.63
C LYS A 90 40.64 3.55 12.77
N ASP A 91 41.03 2.85 13.83
CA ASP A 91 40.31 1.66 14.27
C ASP A 91 38.99 2.09 14.92
N MET A 92 37.87 1.47 14.53
CA MET A 92 36.55 1.94 14.92
C MET A 92 36.21 1.66 16.39
N LYS A 93 36.80 0.63 17.00
CA LYS A 93 36.61 0.36 18.44
C LYS A 93 37.41 1.34 19.26
N ALA A 94 38.68 1.57 18.90
CA ALA A 94 39.52 2.58 19.53
C ALA A 94 38.92 3.98 19.36
N PHE A 95 38.37 4.29 18.19
CA PHE A 95 37.74 5.60 17.94
C PHE A 95 36.44 5.78 18.74
N ALA A 96 35.64 4.72 18.89
CA ALA A 96 34.48 4.78 19.77
C ALA A 96 34.92 5.07 21.22
N GLN A 97 35.92 4.33 21.72
CA GLN A 97 36.50 4.57 23.04
C GLN A 97 37.03 6.01 23.19
N GLU A 98 37.74 6.53 22.19
CA GLU A 98 38.21 7.92 22.14
C GLU A 98 37.04 8.91 22.30
N ILE A 99 35.95 8.74 21.55
CA ILE A 99 34.74 9.58 21.68
C ILE A 99 34.18 9.49 23.11
N GLY A 100 34.08 8.27 23.66
CA GLY A 100 33.56 8.00 25.00
C GLY A 100 34.40 8.63 26.12
N ASP A 101 35.72 8.66 25.95
CA ASP A 101 36.67 9.14 26.97
C ASP A 101 36.96 10.63 26.85
N THR A 102 36.76 11.24 25.67
CA THR A 102 37.14 12.64 25.42
C THR A 102 35.95 13.55 25.13
N ALA A 103 35.11 13.20 24.16
CA ALA A 103 34.03 14.05 23.67
C ALA A 103 32.76 13.97 24.53
N LEU A 104 32.33 12.75 24.91
CA LEU A 104 31.11 12.58 25.71
C LEU A 104 31.22 13.15 27.14
N PRO A 105 32.38 13.09 27.84
CA PRO A 105 32.52 13.71 29.16
C PRO A 105 32.33 15.22 29.12
N GLN A 106 32.73 15.87 28.02
CA GLN A 106 32.59 17.30 27.74
C GLN A 106 31.25 17.67 27.08
N PHE A 107 30.34 16.70 26.90
CA PHE A 107 29.02 16.96 26.37
C PHE A 107 28.27 17.91 27.32
N PRO A 108 27.81 19.08 26.83
CA PRO A 108 27.23 20.10 27.70
C PRO A 108 25.87 19.66 28.24
N GLU A 109 25.46 20.24 29.37
CA GLU A 109 24.09 20.08 29.84
C GLU A 109 23.11 20.54 28.76
N SER A 110 22.04 19.78 28.58
CA SER A 110 21.05 20.00 27.55
C SER A 110 19.65 19.97 28.14
N PRO A 111 18.76 20.87 27.73
CA PRO A 111 17.36 20.84 28.16
C PRO A 111 16.55 19.76 27.41
N LEU A 112 17.07 19.24 26.30
CA LEU A 112 16.37 18.26 25.46
C LEU A 112 16.85 16.82 25.66
N VAL A 113 18.13 16.62 25.96
CA VAL A 113 18.72 15.28 26.03
C VAL A 113 19.52 15.10 27.32
N GLU A 114 19.52 13.87 27.81
CA GLU A 114 20.46 13.44 28.85
C GLU A 114 21.87 13.30 28.27
N LYS A 115 22.86 13.18 29.15
CA LYS A 115 24.23 12.91 28.73
C LYS A 115 24.29 11.61 27.92
N PRO A 116 24.88 11.61 26.71
CA PRO A 116 24.94 10.42 25.86
C PRO A 116 25.78 9.30 26.49
N VAL A 117 25.40 8.06 26.19
CA VAL A 117 26.04 6.87 26.74
C VAL A 117 26.66 6.06 25.61
N ILE A 118 27.92 5.68 25.76
CA ILE A 118 28.60 4.80 24.81
C ILE A 118 28.39 3.33 25.18
N ASN A 119 28.07 2.49 24.19
CA ASN A 119 27.96 1.05 24.32
C ASN A 119 28.64 0.37 23.11
N GLY A 120 29.82 -0.18 23.32
CA GLY A 120 30.65 -0.74 22.25
C GLY A 120 30.98 0.32 21.20
N THR A 121 30.54 0.11 19.96
CA THR A 121 30.77 1.06 18.85
C THR A 121 29.56 1.96 18.58
N PHE A 122 28.67 2.13 19.56
CA PHE A 122 27.45 2.94 19.44
C PHE A 122 27.38 3.98 20.54
N VAL A 123 26.83 5.16 20.21
CA VAL A 123 26.49 6.21 21.16
C VAL A 123 24.98 6.34 21.21
N GLY A 124 24.39 6.11 22.38
CA GLY A 124 22.95 6.26 22.64
C GLY A 124 22.62 7.64 23.21
N PHE A 125 21.51 8.21 22.73
CA PHE A 125 21.00 9.52 23.14
C PHE A 125 19.59 9.37 23.71
N PHE A 126 19.38 9.90 24.91
CA PHE A 126 18.12 9.76 25.66
C PHE A 126 17.44 11.12 25.77
N PHE A 127 16.16 11.19 25.42
CA PHE A 127 15.40 12.44 25.45
C PHE A 127 14.87 12.71 26.86
N LYS A 128 14.89 13.97 27.26
CA LYS A 128 14.26 14.45 28.49
C LYS A 128 12.74 14.42 28.34
N PRO A 129 12.01 13.66 29.19
CA PRO A 129 10.58 13.45 29.00
C PRO A 129 9.73 14.72 29.01
N ALA A 130 10.01 15.65 29.92
CA ALA A 130 9.21 16.87 30.07
C ALA A 130 9.21 17.74 28.80
N ALA A 131 10.37 17.88 28.16
CA ALA A 131 10.51 18.60 26.90
C ALA A 131 9.76 17.89 25.76
N LEU A 132 9.90 16.56 25.68
CA LEU A 132 9.25 15.77 24.64
C LEU A 132 7.72 15.82 24.74
N THR A 133 7.17 15.65 25.95
CA THR A 133 5.73 15.68 26.20
C THR A 133 5.11 17.02 25.83
N SER A 134 5.76 18.12 26.25
CA SER A 134 5.28 19.48 26.01
C SER A 134 5.33 19.88 24.52
N LEU A 135 6.17 19.20 23.74
CA LEU A 135 6.28 19.40 22.29
C LEU A 135 5.27 18.55 21.52
N VAL A 136 5.25 17.24 21.78
CA VAL A 136 4.62 16.23 20.91
C VAL A 136 3.10 16.27 21.02
N ILE A 137 2.54 16.38 22.22
CA ILE A 137 1.09 16.36 22.41
C ILE A 137 0.43 17.57 21.72
N PRO A 138 0.88 18.83 21.92
CA PRO A 138 0.32 19.97 21.20
C PRO A 138 0.51 19.88 19.69
N GLN A 139 1.66 19.39 19.21
CA GLN A 139 1.90 19.16 17.78
C GLN A 139 0.85 18.23 17.16
N ILE A 140 0.59 17.08 17.80
CA ILE A 140 -0.38 16.10 17.31
C ILE A 140 -1.78 16.70 17.27
N LEU A 141 -2.18 17.43 18.30
CA LEU A 141 -3.53 17.98 18.42
C LEU A 141 -3.77 19.13 17.44
N LYS A 142 -2.74 19.92 17.16
CA LYS A 142 -2.84 21.00 16.19
C LYS A 142 -2.87 20.48 14.75
N ALA A 143 -2.01 19.51 14.43
CA ALA A 143 -1.92 18.92 13.11
C ALA A 143 -3.06 17.91 12.81
N GLY A 144 -3.56 17.22 13.84
CA GLY A 144 -4.67 16.29 13.73
C GLY A 144 -4.41 15.21 12.66
N PRO A 145 -5.27 15.09 11.63
CA PRO A 145 -5.09 14.13 10.54
C PRO A 145 -3.79 14.29 9.73
N SER A 146 -3.14 15.46 9.76
CA SER A 146 -1.89 15.69 9.01
C SER A 146 -0.63 15.28 9.78
N TYR A 147 -0.74 14.98 11.08
CA TYR A 147 0.41 14.64 11.91
C TYR A 147 1.16 13.39 11.42
N GLY A 148 2.48 13.53 11.29
CA GLY A 148 3.43 12.52 10.85
C GLY A 148 3.46 12.24 9.36
N PHE A 149 2.77 13.04 8.57
CA PHE A 149 2.95 13.10 7.13
C PHE A 149 3.93 14.22 6.75
N ASN A 150 4.58 14.10 5.60
CA ASN A 150 5.51 15.11 5.12
C ASN A 150 5.27 15.41 3.63
N PRO A 151 4.50 16.46 3.31
CA PRO A 151 4.16 16.79 1.93
C PRO A 151 5.36 17.31 1.11
N ASN A 152 6.48 17.65 1.75
CA ASN A 152 7.65 18.18 1.04
C ASN A 152 8.31 17.14 0.12
N PHE A 153 8.11 15.84 0.39
CA PHE A 153 8.61 14.78 -0.49
C PHE A 153 8.00 14.81 -1.89
N GLY A 154 6.83 15.40 -2.05
CA GLY A 154 6.12 15.54 -3.31
C GLY A 154 6.42 16.84 -4.05
N LEU A 155 7.27 17.73 -3.54
CA LEU A 155 7.69 18.93 -4.27
C LEU A 155 8.60 18.58 -5.45
N LYS A 156 8.41 19.26 -6.59
CA LYS A 156 9.34 19.19 -7.73
C LYS A 156 10.69 19.82 -7.37
N ASP A 157 10.63 21.01 -6.77
CA ASP A 157 11.77 21.70 -6.19
C ASP A 157 11.53 21.91 -4.68
N PRO A 158 12.32 21.27 -3.79
CA PRO A 158 12.21 21.50 -2.35
C PRO A 158 12.52 22.94 -1.91
N SER A 159 13.25 23.70 -2.72
CA SER A 159 13.59 25.11 -2.45
C SER A 159 12.56 26.10 -2.98
N ASP A 160 11.70 25.68 -3.91
CA ASP A 160 10.61 26.48 -4.48
C ASP A 160 9.28 25.69 -4.50
N PRO A 161 8.44 25.82 -3.46
CA PRO A 161 7.14 25.19 -3.41
C PRO A 161 6.19 25.59 -4.56
N SER A 162 6.44 26.71 -5.25
CA SER A 162 5.62 27.19 -6.38
C SER A 162 5.89 26.42 -7.67
N ALA A 163 7.02 25.70 -7.76
CA ALA A 163 7.38 24.84 -8.90
C ALA A 163 6.43 23.63 -9.06
N GLY A 164 5.51 23.42 -8.11
CA GLY A 164 4.45 22.42 -8.18
C GLY A 164 4.83 21.06 -7.58
N ARG A 165 3.90 20.11 -7.70
CA ARG A 165 4.03 18.76 -7.14
C ARG A 165 4.48 17.76 -8.19
N LYS A 166 5.24 16.77 -7.76
CA LYS A 166 5.59 15.58 -8.54
C LYS A 166 4.35 14.71 -8.71
N LYS A 167 4.20 14.13 -9.89
CA LYS A 167 3.08 13.25 -10.23
C LYS A 167 3.50 11.79 -10.22
N ILE A 168 2.66 10.95 -9.62
CA ILE A 168 2.84 9.50 -9.59
C ILE A 168 1.59 8.77 -10.08
N ILE A 169 1.78 7.79 -10.95
CA ILE A 169 0.74 6.81 -11.28
C ILE A 169 0.97 5.58 -10.41
N VAL A 170 -0.07 5.12 -9.73
CA VAL A 170 -0.09 3.81 -9.08
C VAL A 170 -1.10 2.94 -9.81
N GLU A 171 -0.62 1.97 -10.58
CA GLU A 171 -1.43 0.97 -11.26
C GLU A 171 -1.57 -0.26 -10.37
N PHE A 172 -2.81 -0.62 -10.02
CA PHE A 172 -3.06 -1.72 -9.10
C PHE A 172 -4.46 -2.32 -9.27
N SER A 173 -4.62 -3.51 -8.70
CA SER A 173 -5.75 -4.44 -8.90
C SER A 173 -5.80 -5.03 -10.30
N SER A 174 -6.01 -4.19 -11.32
CA SER A 174 -5.96 -4.53 -12.75
C SER A 174 -6.54 -5.92 -13.08
N PRO A 175 -7.77 -6.28 -12.59
CA PRO A 175 -8.32 -7.61 -12.82
C PRO A 175 -8.72 -7.81 -14.28
N ASN A 176 -8.80 -9.08 -14.68
CA ASN A 176 -9.47 -9.45 -15.92
C ASN A 176 -10.99 -9.50 -15.65
N ILE A 177 -11.76 -8.70 -16.37
CA ILE A 177 -13.21 -8.55 -16.14
C ILE A 177 -13.97 -9.86 -16.40
N ALA A 178 -13.48 -10.69 -17.31
CA ALA A 178 -14.08 -11.98 -17.63
C ALA A 178 -13.75 -13.07 -16.59
N LYS A 179 -13.03 -12.73 -15.51
CA LYS A 179 -12.66 -13.64 -14.44
C LYS A 179 -13.12 -13.09 -13.09
N PRO A 180 -13.45 -14.00 -12.15
CA PRO A 180 -13.94 -13.57 -10.86
C PRO A 180 -12.85 -12.89 -10.04
N PHE A 181 -13.26 -11.90 -9.27
CA PHE A 181 -12.39 -11.19 -8.35
C PHE A 181 -12.09 -12.04 -7.11
N HIS A 182 -11.06 -12.88 -7.18
CA HIS A 182 -10.61 -13.73 -6.06
C HIS A 182 -9.59 -13.02 -5.13
N ALA A 183 -9.24 -13.64 -3.99
CA ALA A 183 -8.30 -13.08 -3.00
C ALA A 183 -6.91 -12.69 -3.54
N GLY A 184 -6.42 -13.30 -4.62
CA GLY A 184 -5.20 -12.81 -5.29
C GLY A 184 -5.28 -11.34 -5.72
N HIS A 185 -6.45 -10.88 -6.19
CA HIS A 185 -6.66 -9.48 -6.59
C HIS A 185 -6.74 -8.55 -5.38
N LEU A 186 -7.21 -9.04 -4.23
CA LEU A 186 -7.24 -8.29 -2.98
C LEU A 186 -5.83 -7.78 -2.63
N ARG A 187 -4.79 -8.61 -2.78
CA ARG A 187 -3.40 -8.22 -2.45
C ARG A 187 -2.96 -6.98 -3.22
N SER A 188 -3.05 -7.02 -4.55
CA SER A 188 -2.71 -5.87 -5.40
C SER A 188 -3.56 -4.65 -5.03
N THR A 189 -4.86 -4.88 -4.78
CA THR A 189 -5.83 -3.84 -4.44
C THR A 189 -5.42 -3.06 -3.18
N ILE A 190 -5.17 -3.76 -2.08
CA ILE A 190 -4.88 -3.10 -0.79
C ILE A 190 -3.46 -2.57 -0.70
N ILE A 191 -2.49 -3.25 -1.34
CA ILE A 191 -1.10 -2.75 -1.43
C ILE A 191 -1.08 -1.46 -2.25
N GLY A 192 -1.74 -1.44 -3.42
CA GLY A 192 -1.81 -0.24 -4.25
C GLY A 192 -2.58 0.90 -3.60
N GLY A 193 -3.70 0.61 -2.92
CA GLY A 193 -4.41 1.59 -2.11
C GLY A 193 -3.55 2.21 -1.01
N PHE A 194 -2.79 1.38 -0.29
CA PHE A 194 -1.80 1.84 0.70
C PHE A 194 -0.71 2.72 0.07
N LEU A 195 -0.12 2.30 -1.05
CA LEU A 195 0.91 3.10 -1.72
C LEU A 195 0.37 4.43 -2.21
N ALA A 196 -0.85 4.46 -2.74
CA ALA A 196 -1.51 5.70 -3.13
C ALA A 196 -1.74 6.64 -1.94
N ASN A 197 -2.13 6.10 -0.78
CA ASN A 197 -2.26 6.88 0.46
C ASN A 197 -0.89 7.36 0.99
N LEU A 198 0.13 6.52 0.92
CA LEU A 198 1.51 6.82 1.31
C LEU A 198 2.09 7.97 0.49
N TYR A 199 1.98 7.90 -0.84
CA TYR A 199 2.44 8.97 -1.71
C TYR A 199 1.58 10.24 -1.60
N GLY A 200 0.27 10.10 -1.34
CA GLY A 200 -0.60 11.23 -1.02
C GLY A 200 -0.19 11.96 0.26
N GLY A 201 0.12 11.23 1.34
CA GLY A 201 0.68 11.79 2.58
C GLY A 201 2.08 12.38 2.39
N ALA A 202 2.81 11.94 1.36
CA ALA A 202 4.08 12.52 0.96
C ALA A 202 3.92 13.75 0.06
N GLY A 203 2.68 14.18 -0.25
CA GLY A 203 2.37 15.37 -1.02
C GLY A 203 2.51 15.23 -2.53
N TRP A 204 2.54 14.00 -3.06
CA TRP A 204 2.55 13.75 -4.50
C TRP A 204 1.14 13.92 -5.08
N ASP A 205 1.06 14.31 -6.35
CA ASP A 205 -0.16 14.20 -7.15
C ASP A 205 -0.32 12.75 -7.59
N VAL A 206 -1.29 12.02 -7.01
CA VAL A 206 -1.43 10.58 -7.17
C VAL A 206 -2.59 10.25 -8.10
N VAL A 207 -2.29 9.60 -9.21
CA VAL A 207 -3.27 8.99 -10.11
C VAL A 207 -3.41 7.51 -9.75
N ARG A 208 -4.57 7.13 -9.22
CA ARG A 208 -4.94 5.73 -8.99
C ARG A 208 -5.51 5.16 -10.29
N MET A 209 -4.78 4.24 -10.90
CA MET A 209 -5.15 3.63 -12.17
C MET A 209 -5.53 2.17 -11.98
N ASN A 210 -6.65 1.77 -12.58
CA ASN A 210 -7.03 0.38 -12.74
C ASN A 210 -6.90 0.00 -14.22
N TYR A 211 -5.90 -0.81 -14.57
CA TYR A 211 -5.65 -1.20 -15.95
C TYR A 211 -6.32 -2.55 -16.22
N LEU A 212 -7.60 -2.50 -16.60
CA LEU A 212 -8.44 -3.69 -16.70
C LEU A 212 -8.00 -4.62 -17.83
N GLY A 213 -7.93 -5.92 -17.54
CA GLY A 213 -7.74 -6.96 -18.55
C GLY A 213 -9.03 -7.18 -19.34
N ASP A 214 -9.34 -6.25 -20.23
CA ASP A 214 -10.63 -6.10 -20.88
C ASP A 214 -10.62 -6.34 -22.39
N TRP A 215 -9.52 -6.89 -22.91
CA TRP A 215 -9.36 -7.18 -24.33
C TRP A 215 -8.77 -8.57 -24.55
N GLY A 216 -9.28 -9.31 -25.53
CA GLY A 216 -8.77 -10.64 -25.87
C GLY A 216 -9.85 -11.69 -26.08
N LYS A 217 -9.42 -12.89 -26.50
CA LYS A 217 -10.29 -14.04 -26.81
C LYS A 217 -11.26 -14.40 -25.67
N GLN A 218 -10.90 -14.16 -24.41
CA GLN A 218 -11.79 -14.40 -23.27
C GLN A 218 -13.14 -13.68 -23.39
N TYR A 219 -13.19 -12.52 -24.05
CA TYR A 219 -14.45 -11.83 -24.35
C TYR A 219 -15.24 -12.49 -25.47
N GLY A 220 -14.56 -13.04 -26.47
CA GLY A 220 -15.22 -13.85 -27.48
C GLY A 220 -15.90 -15.08 -26.85
N VAL A 221 -15.22 -15.73 -25.91
CA VAL A 221 -15.80 -16.85 -25.14
C VAL A 221 -17.03 -16.38 -24.34
N LEU A 222 -16.91 -15.23 -23.67
CA LEU A 222 -17.99 -14.68 -22.87
C LEU A 222 -19.21 -14.29 -23.72
N ALA A 223 -18.98 -13.68 -24.89
CA ALA A 223 -20.05 -13.26 -25.80
C ALA A 223 -20.77 -14.46 -26.42
N VAL A 224 -20.02 -15.47 -26.90
CA VAL A 224 -20.61 -16.73 -27.40
C VAL A 224 -21.42 -17.41 -26.29
N GLY A 225 -20.86 -17.48 -25.07
CA GLY A 225 -21.58 -18.04 -23.93
C GLY A 225 -22.81 -17.23 -23.54
N PHE A 226 -22.79 -15.90 -23.69
CA PHE A 226 -23.93 -15.05 -23.34
C PHE A 226 -25.07 -15.19 -24.35
N ASP A 227 -24.78 -15.45 -25.62
CA ASP A 227 -25.82 -15.75 -26.60
C ASP A 227 -26.57 -17.06 -26.25
N GLU A 228 -25.89 -18.03 -25.61
CA GLU A 228 -26.48 -19.33 -25.26
C GLU A 228 -27.08 -19.39 -23.84
N PHE A 229 -26.41 -18.77 -22.86
CA PHE A 229 -26.74 -18.86 -21.43
C PHE A 229 -27.02 -17.51 -20.76
N GLY A 230 -26.92 -16.42 -21.51
CA GLY A 230 -27.06 -15.07 -21.00
C GLY A 230 -28.51 -14.72 -20.63
N SER A 231 -28.62 -13.76 -19.73
CA SER A 231 -29.88 -13.23 -19.22
C SER A 231 -29.65 -11.75 -18.96
N GLU A 232 -30.41 -10.90 -19.64
CA GLU A 232 -30.26 -9.45 -19.50
C GLU A 232 -30.69 -8.98 -18.10
N ALA A 233 -31.69 -9.62 -17.50
CA ALA A 233 -32.14 -9.31 -16.15
C ALA A 233 -31.05 -9.62 -15.11
N GLU A 234 -30.39 -10.78 -15.22
CA GLU A 234 -29.31 -11.19 -14.32
C GLU A 234 -28.04 -10.35 -14.54
N LEU A 235 -27.75 -9.99 -15.80
CA LEU A 235 -26.63 -9.11 -16.14
C LEU A 235 -26.77 -7.74 -15.48
N VAL A 236 -27.97 -7.17 -15.41
CA VAL A 236 -28.22 -5.88 -14.74
C VAL A 236 -28.13 -6.02 -13.22
N GLN A 237 -28.64 -7.12 -12.66
CA GLN A 237 -28.70 -7.32 -11.21
C GLN A 237 -27.33 -7.68 -10.60
N ASN A 238 -26.58 -8.57 -11.24
CA ASN A 238 -25.28 -9.04 -10.77
C ASN A 238 -24.34 -9.30 -11.97
N PRO A 239 -23.80 -8.22 -12.59
CA PRO A 239 -23.05 -8.37 -13.84
C PRO A 239 -21.88 -9.33 -13.72
N ILE A 240 -21.05 -9.17 -12.68
CA ILE A 240 -19.85 -10.00 -12.49
C ILE A 240 -20.21 -11.46 -12.20
N GLY A 241 -21.19 -11.70 -11.33
CA GLY A 241 -21.61 -13.07 -10.99
C GLY A 241 -22.23 -13.79 -12.18
N HIS A 242 -23.13 -13.12 -12.90
CA HIS A 242 -23.79 -13.71 -14.06
C HIS A 242 -22.82 -13.98 -15.21
N LEU A 243 -21.96 -13.01 -15.53
CA LEU A 243 -20.92 -13.20 -16.56
C LEU A 243 -19.97 -14.34 -16.17
N TYR A 244 -19.67 -14.52 -14.89
CA TYR A 244 -18.90 -15.67 -14.43
C TYR A 244 -19.64 -17.00 -14.64
N ASP A 245 -20.93 -17.07 -14.30
CA ASP A 245 -21.73 -18.29 -14.49
C ASP A 245 -21.80 -18.68 -15.97
N VAL A 246 -22.02 -17.69 -16.83
CA VAL A 246 -21.94 -17.84 -18.29
C VAL A 246 -20.57 -18.37 -18.71
N TYR A 247 -19.49 -17.73 -18.23
CA TYR A 247 -18.11 -18.12 -18.54
C TYR A 247 -17.80 -19.56 -18.12
N VAL A 248 -18.27 -20.01 -16.94
CA VAL A 248 -18.07 -21.37 -16.46
C VAL A 248 -18.80 -22.38 -17.34
N LYS A 249 -20.07 -22.12 -17.69
CA LYS A 249 -20.88 -23.00 -18.54
C LYS A 249 -20.25 -23.18 -19.93
N ILE A 250 -19.91 -22.08 -20.59
CA ILE A 250 -19.32 -22.13 -21.94
C ILE A 250 -17.89 -22.69 -21.93
N SER A 251 -17.10 -22.42 -20.89
CA SER A 251 -15.75 -22.98 -20.75
C SER A 251 -15.78 -24.50 -20.53
N LYS A 252 -16.83 -25.03 -19.88
CA LYS A 252 -17.03 -26.48 -19.74
C LYS A 252 -17.27 -27.13 -21.11
N ILE A 253 -18.11 -26.52 -21.95
CA ILE A 253 -18.37 -27.00 -23.32
C ILE A 253 -17.07 -26.97 -24.13
N ALA A 254 -16.32 -25.86 -24.09
CA ALA A 254 -15.03 -25.76 -24.78
C ALA A 254 -14.01 -26.82 -24.31
N ALA A 255 -14.00 -27.14 -23.02
CA ALA A 255 -13.15 -28.19 -22.48
C ALA A 255 -13.56 -29.59 -22.96
N GLU A 256 -14.86 -29.89 -22.98
CA GLU A 256 -15.39 -31.15 -23.50
C GLU A 256 -15.12 -31.31 -25.00
N GLU A 257 -15.23 -30.24 -25.78
CA GLU A 257 -14.83 -30.21 -27.20
C GLU A 257 -13.33 -30.47 -27.39
N ALA A 258 -12.48 -29.85 -26.57
CA ALA A 258 -11.03 -30.06 -26.62
C ALA A 258 -10.63 -31.49 -26.25
N ASP A 259 -11.27 -32.08 -25.24
CA ASP A 259 -11.04 -33.47 -24.84
C ASP A 259 -11.52 -34.44 -25.93
N LYS A 260 -12.66 -34.16 -26.59
CA LYS A 260 -13.11 -34.91 -27.76
C LYS A 260 -12.11 -34.84 -28.91
N ILE A 261 -11.62 -33.65 -29.26
CA ILE A 261 -10.58 -33.49 -30.30
C ILE A 261 -9.34 -34.31 -29.95
N LYS A 262 -8.90 -34.28 -28.69
CA LYS A 262 -7.73 -35.05 -28.25
C LYS A 262 -7.95 -36.56 -28.38
N ALA A 263 -9.12 -37.06 -27.95
CA ALA A 263 -9.48 -38.47 -28.10
C ALA A 263 -9.53 -38.89 -29.57
N LEU A 264 -10.21 -38.11 -30.41
CA LEU A 264 -10.30 -38.35 -31.85
C LEU A 264 -8.91 -38.33 -32.52
N LYS A 265 -8.00 -37.43 -32.11
CA LYS A 265 -6.62 -37.39 -32.64
C LYS A 265 -5.80 -38.63 -32.28
N GLU A 266 -6.02 -39.23 -31.11
CA GLU A 266 -5.38 -40.50 -30.75
C GLU A 266 -6.01 -41.67 -31.52
N GLU A 267 -7.34 -41.71 -31.67
CA GLU A 267 -8.02 -42.71 -32.52
C GLU A 267 -7.52 -42.64 -33.98
N VAL A 268 -7.37 -41.45 -34.54
CA VAL A 268 -6.82 -41.25 -35.89
C VAL A 268 -5.41 -41.81 -36.00
N LYS A 269 -4.55 -41.60 -34.99
CA LYS A 269 -3.19 -42.19 -34.98
C LYS A 269 -3.23 -43.72 -34.95
N GLU A 270 -4.11 -44.31 -34.14
CA GLU A 270 -4.24 -45.77 -34.05
C GLU A 270 -4.77 -46.38 -35.34
N LEU A 271 -5.80 -45.78 -35.95
CA LEU A 271 -6.37 -46.21 -37.22
C LEU A 271 -5.35 -46.08 -38.35
N ALA A 272 -4.64 -44.94 -38.43
CA ALA A 272 -3.57 -44.73 -39.40
C ALA A 272 -2.44 -45.76 -39.26
N ALA A 273 -2.06 -46.12 -38.02
CA ALA A 273 -1.04 -47.14 -37.77
C ALA A 273 -1.49 -48.56 -38.20
N LYS A 274 -2.80 -48.82 -38.23
CA LYS A 274 -3.41 -50.07 -38.72
C LYS A 274 -3.70 -50.05 -40.23
N GLY A 275 -3.49 -48.91 -40.91
CA GLY A 275 -3.84 -48.74 -42.32
C GLY A 275 -5.35 -48.65 -42.58
N GLU A 276 -6.14 -48.29 -41.57
CA GLU A 276 -7.59 -48.13 -41.63
C GLU A 276 -7.97 -46.69 -42.05
N ASP A 277 -9.20 -46.50 -42.54
CA ASP A 277 -9.70 -45.20 -42.99
C ASP A 277 -9.90 -44.23 -41.81
N THR A 278 -9.23 -43.07 -41.86
CA THR A 278 -9.30 -42.00 -40.86
C THR A 278 -10.26 -40.87 -41.24
N SER A 279 -10.76 -40.85 -42.48
CA SER A 279 -11.44 -39.69 -43.09
C SER A 279 -12.65 -39.23 -42.27
N ALA A 280 -13.43 -40.16 -41.70
CA ALA A 280 -14.59 -39.84 -40.88
C ALA A 280 -14.21 -39.13 -39.58
N LYS A 281 -13.17 -39.61 -38.90
CA LYS A 281 -12.69 -39.06 -37.62
C LYS A 281 -11.97 -37.73 -37.82
N GLU A 282 -11.21 -37.60 -38.90
CA GLU A 282 -10.61 -36.33 -39.33
C GLU A 282 -11.68 -35.29 -39.69
N GLY A 283 -12.76 -35.71 -40.36
CA GLY A 283 -13.91 -34.85 -40.64
C GLY A 283 -14.61 -34.35 -39.36
N GLU A 284 -14.74 -35.21 -38.35
CA GLU A 284 -15.31 -34.84 -37.05
C GLU A 284 -14.41 -33.86 -36.28
N ILE A 285 -13.09 -34.09 -36.26
CA ILE A 285 -12.11 -33.15 -35.69
C ILE A 285 -12.24 -31.79 -36.36
N LYS A 286 -12.22 -31.77 -37.70
CA LYS A 286 -12.29 -30.53 -38.47
C LYS A 286 -13.59 -29.78 -38.21
N LYS A 287 -14.72 -30.48 -38.10
CA LYS A 287 -16.01 -29.87 -37.75
C LYS A 287 -15.95 -29.18 -36.39
N ILE A 288 -15.38 -29.82 -35.36
CA ILE A 288 -15.24 -29.21 -34.03
C ILE A 288 -14.25 -28.03 -34.08
N GLU A 289 -13.16 -28.13 -34.86
CA GLU A 289 -12.19 -27.05 -35.03
C GLU A 289 -12.78 -25.83 -35.79
N ASP A 290 -13.71 -26.04 -36.72
CA ASP A 290 -14.33 -24.98 -37.53
C ASP A 290 -15.57 -24.35 -36.84
N GLU A 291 -16.37 -25.16 -36.13
CA GLU A 291 -17.67 -24.76 -35.56
C GLU A 291 -17.68 -24.67 -34.04
N GLY A 292 -16.69 -25.22 -33.35
CA GLY A 292 -16.65 -25.30 -31.90
C GLY A 292 -16.49 -23.94 -31.20
N VAL A 293 -16.69 -23.94 -29.89
CA VAL A 293 -16.66 -22.73 -29.05
C VAL A 293 -15.33 -21.97 -29.19
N ASP A 294 -14.21 -22.67 -29.33
CA ASP A 294 -12.88 -22.05 -29.49
C ASP A 294 -12.82 -21.15 -30.73
N GLN A 295 -13.33 -21.64 -31.85
CA GLN A 295 -13.30 -20.96 -33.13
C GLN A 295 -14.35 -19.85 -33.19
N GLN A 296 -15.55 -20.08 -32.65
CA GLN A 296 -16.55 -19.02 -32.50
C GLN A 296 -16.02 -17.86 -31.65
N ALA A 297 -15.33 -18.15 -30.55
CA ALA A 297 -14.71 -17.12 -29.70
C ALA A 297 -13.60 -16.35 -30.43
N ARG A 298 -12.79 -17.02 -31.26
CA ARG A 298 -11.78 -16.35 -32.10
C ARG A 298 -12.43 -15.45 -33.15
N ASN A 299 -13.48 -15.94 -33.81
CA ASN A 299 -14.23 -15.18 -34.80
C ASN A 299 -14.87 -13.94 -34.16
N TYR A 300 -15.46 -14.09 -32.96
CA TYR A 300 -16.01 -12.96 -32.22
C TYR A 300 -14.93 -11.93 -31.84
N PHE A 301 -13.79 -12.38 -31.32
CA PHE A 301 -12.70 -11.48 -30.99
C PHE A 301 -12.13 -10.77 -32.23
N LYS A 302 -12.04 -11.47 -33.37
CA LYS A 302 -11.67 -10.85 -34.65
C LYS A 302 -12.65 -9.74 -35.04
N ARG A 303 -13.96 -9.96 -34.91
CA ARG A 303 -14.99 -8.93 -35.16
C ARG A 303 -14.81 -7.70 -34.27
N MET A 304 -14.38 -7.88 -33.01
CA MET A 304 -14.05 -6.75 -32.13
C MET A 304 -12.82 -5.97 -32.63
N VAL A 305 -11.76 -6.68 -33.03
CA VAL A 305 -10.52 -6.06 -33.58
C VAL A 305 -10.81 -5.33 -34.89
N ASP A 306 -11.65 -5.91 -35.75
CA ASP A 306 -12.05 -5.31 -37.03
C ASP A 306 -13.04 -4.13 -36.84
N GLY A 307 -13.41 -3.79 -35.60
CA GLY A 307 -14.22 -2.61 -35.29
C GLY A 307 -15.73 -2.79 -35.46
N GLU A 308 -16.24 -4.02 -35.50
CA GLU A 308 -17.67 -4.27 -35.71
C GLU A 308 -18.53 -3.71 -34.56
N GLU A 309 -19.42 -2.76 -34.87
CA GLU A 309 -20.23 -2.03 -33.89
C GLU A 309 -21.04 -2.96 -32.96
N LYS A 310 -21.63 -4.03 -33.48
CA LYS A 310 -22.42 -4.97 -32.68
C LYS A 310 -21.54 -5.72 -31.66
N ALA A 311 -20.38 -6.19 -32.09
CA ALA A 311 -19.46 -6.93 -31.24
C ALA A 311 -18.89 -6.03 -30.14
N LEU A 312 -18.49 -4.81 -30.50
CA LEU A 312 -18.02 -3.77 -29.58
C LEU A 312 -19.13 -3.29 -28.63
N GLY A 313 -20.39 -3.23 -29.08
CA GLY A 313 -21.53 -2.84 -28.26
C GLY A 313 -21.76 -3.77 -27.07
N ILE A 314 -21.69 -5.09 -27.31
CA ILE A 314 -21.81 -6.11 -26.25
C ILE A 314 -20.60 -6.04 -25.30
N TRP A 315 -19.39 -5.96 -25.85
CA TRP A 315 -18.17 -5.80 -25.05
C TRP A 315 -18.26 -4.57 -24.12
N LYS A 316 -18.65 -3.42 -24.67
CA LYS A 316 -18.80 -2.17 -23.93
C LYS A 316 -19.85 -2.30 -22.82
N ARG A 317 -20.98 -2.98 -23.09
CA ARG A 317 -22.01 -3.26 -22.07
C ARG A 317 -21.43 -4.06 -20.90
N PHE A 318 -20.69 -5.14 -21.18
CA PHE A 318 -20.06 -5.96 -20.14
C PHE A 318 -19.01 -5.17 -19.34
N ARG A 319 -18.18 -4.38 -20.03
CA ARG A 319 -17.17 -3.52 -19.41
C ARG A 319 -17.80 -2.48 -18.49
N ASP A 320 -18.76 -1.71 -18.99
CA ASP A 320 -19.37 -0.59 -18.26
C ASP A 320 -20.08 -1.09 -16.99
N LEU A 321 -20.88 -2.16 -17.09
CA LEU A 321 -21.57 -2.75 -15.93
C LEU A 321 -20.60 -3.33 -14.90
N SER A 322 -19.51 -3.94 -15.36
CA SER A 322 -18.48 -4.46 -14.46
C SER A 322 -17.74 -3.35 -13.72
N ILE A 323 -17.44 -2.23 -14.40
CA ILE A 323 -16.83 -1.05 -13.76
C ILE A 323 -17.73 -0.49 -12.65
N GLU A 324 -19.04 -0.37 -12.88
CA GLU A 324 -19.97 0.09 -11.85
C GLU A 324 -19.99 -0.85 -10.64
N LYS A 325 -19.94 -2.16 -10.86
CA LYS A 325 -19.84 -3.12 -9.76
C LYS A 325 -18.50 -3.03 -9.02
N TYR A 326 -17.40 -2.91 -9.75
CA TYR A 326 -16.07 -2.74 -9.17
C TYR A 326 -15.95 -1.48 -8.31
N LYS A 327 -16.53 -0.35 -8.74
CA LYS A 327 -16.57 0.88 -7.94
C LYS A 327 -17.14 0.64 -6.54
N GLN A 328 -18.19 -0.19 -6.43
CA GLN A 328 -18.79 -0.54 -5.13
C GLN A 328 -17.83 -1.40 -4.28
N THR A 329 -17.24 -2.45 -4.86
CA THR A 329 -16.29 -3.33 -4.16
C THR A 329 -15.04 -2.57 -3.71
N TYR A 330 -14.48 -1.70 -4.54
CA TYR A 330 -13.32 -0.87 -4.19
C TYR A 330 -13.67 0.20 -3.15
N ALA A 331 -14.85 0.83 -3.23
CA ALA A 331 -15.29 1.80 -2.23
C ALA A 331 -15.41 1.18 -0.84
N ARG A 332 -15.86 -0.08 -0.75
CA ARG A 332 -15.88 -0.86 0.51
C ARG A 332 -14.48 -1.02 1.13
N LEU A 333 -13.43 -1.01 0.31
CA LEU A 333 -12.01 -1.02 0.73
C LEU A 333 -11.37 0.37 0.82
N ASN A 334 -12.18 1.45 0.86
CA ASN A 334 -11.73 2.85 0.84
C ASN A 334 -10.86 3.22 -0.38
N ILE A 335 -11.10 2.58 -1.53
CA ILE A 335 -10.39 2.85 -2.77
C ILE A 335 -11.34 3.48 -3.79
N ARG A 336 -10.89 4.58 -4.38
CA ARG A 336 -11.51 5.22 -5.53
C ARG A 336 -10.45 5.39 -6.59
N TYR A 337 -10.70 4.88 -7.79
CA TYR A 337 -9.81 5.08 -8.93
C TYR A 337 -10.09 6.40 -9.63
N ASP A 338 -9.02 7.02 -10.13
CA ASP A 338 -9.05 8.24 -10.94
C ASP A 338 -9.19 7.89 -12.42
N ASP A 339 -8.60 6.76 -12.85
CA ASP A 339 -8.65 6.27 -14.22
C ASP A 339 -8.97 4.76 -14.26
N TYR A 340 -10.12 4.40 -14.83
CA TYR A 340 -10.44 3.02 -15.20
C TYR A 340 -9.99 2.78 -16.63
N SER A 341 -8.69 2.51 -16.78
CA SER A 341 -8.08 2.19 -18.05
C SER A 341 -8.32 0.73 -18.44
N GLY A 342 -7.71 0.26 -19.52
CA GLY A 342 -7.77 -1.14 -19.93
C GLY A 342 -6.94 -1.44 -21.16
N GLU A 343 -6.67 -2.71 -21.37
CA GLU A 343 -6.00 -3.21 -22.57
C GLU A 343 -6.69 -2.73 -23.85
N SER A 344 -8.02 -2.67 -23.85
CA SER A 344 -8.85 -2.24 -24.98
C SER A 344 -8.62 -0.80 -25.42
N GLN A 345 -8.08 0.05 -24.55
CA GLN A 345 -7.94 1.48 -24.80
C GLN A 345 -6.60 1.84 -25.44
N ILE A 346 -5.66 0.90 -25.48
CA ILE A 346 -4.35 1.13 -26.08
C ILE A 346 -4.49 1.13 -27.59
N GLN A 347 -4.08 2.23 -28.21
CA GLN A 347 -4.22 2.47 -29.64
C GLN A 347 -3.27 1.57 -30.44
N ASP A 348 -3.75 1.10 -31.59
CA ASP A 348 -2.93 0.33 -32.53
C ASP A 348 -1.76 1.17 -33.04
N GLU A 349 -1.96 2.48 -33.21
CA GLU A 349 -0.92 3.43 -33.61
C GLU A 349 0.25 3.48 -32.61
N SER A 350 -0.05 3.42 -31.31
CA SER A 350 0.93 3.38 -30.22
C SER A 350 1.76 2.09 -30.26
N MET A 351 1.10 0.95 -30.51
CA MET A 351 1.75 -0.35 -30.64
C MET A 351 2.60 -0.44 -31.91
N ASP A 352 2.12 0.09 -33.03
CA ASP A 352 2.85 0.16 -34.29
C ASP A 352 4.06 1.10 -34.20
N ALA A 353 3.91 2.25 -33.52
CA ALA A 353 5.02 3.14 -33.24
C ALA A 353 6.11 2.44 -32.41
N ALA A 354 5.72 1.71 -31.37
CA ALA A 354 6.65 0.92 -30.57
C ALA A 354 7.39 -0.14 -31.42
N ALA A 355 6.67 -0.86 -32.29
CA ALA A 355 7.26 -1.85 -33.19
C ALA A 355 8.27 -1.22 -34.16
N ARG A 356 7.94 -0.06 -34.76
CA ARG A 356 8.87 0.68 -35.64
C ARG A 356 10.14 1.09 -34.90
N ILE A 357 10.01 1.69 -33.72
CA ILE A 357 11.16 2.13 -32.92
C ILE A 357 12.05 0.94 -32.54
N MET A 358 11.46 -0.19 -32.15
CA MET A 358 12.23 -1.40 -31.84
C MET A 358 13.03 -1.91 -33.05
N ALA A 359 12.44 -1.88 -34.26
CA ALA A 359 13.12 -2.29 -35.47
C ALA A 359 14.25 -1.31 -35.86
N GLU A 360 13.96 -0.01 -35.88
CA GLU A 360 14.93 1.05 -36.22
C GLU A 360 16.15 1.07 -35.28
N LYS A 361 15.95 0.76 -34.00
CA LYS A 361 17.01 0.70 -32.99
C LYS A 361 17.72 -0.66 -32.93
N GLY A 362 17.34 -1.64 -33.74
CA GLY A 362 17.90 -3.00 -33.71
C GLY A 362 17.62 -3.73 -32.38
N VAL A 363 16.50 -3.39 -31.73
CA VAL A 363 16.06 -4.03 -30.49
C VAL A 363 15.37 -5.36 -30.80
N SER A 364 14.49 -5.36 -31.81
CA SER A 364 13.75 -6.54 -32.25
C SER A 364 14.35 -7.21 -33.49
N GLU A 365 14.11 -8.51 -33.63
CA GLU A 365 14.48 -9.32 -34.79
C GLU A 365 13.31 -10.20 -35.23
N ASP A 366 13.25 -10.52 -36.53
CA ASP A 366 12.35 -11.55 -37.05
C ASP A 366 12.88 -12.95 -36.74
N SER A 367 12.01 -13.80 -36.20
CA SER A 367 12.31 -15.19 -35.86
C SER A 367 11.12 -16.07 -36.26
N ASP A 368 11.29 -16.85 -37.32
CA ASP A 368 10.29 -17.75 -37.90
C ASP A 368 8.92 -17.07 -38.18
N GLY A 369 8.94 -15.80 -38.58
CA GLY A 369 7.74 -14.99 -38.85
C GLY A 369 7.11 -14.34 -37.63
N ALA A 370 7.66 -14.54 -36.42
CA ALA A 370 7.31 -13.79 -35.22
C ALA A 370 8.36 -12.70 -34.98
N VAL A 371 7.97 -11.58 -34.38
CA VAL A 371 8.92 -10.54 -33.96
C VAL A 371 9.27 -10.76 -32.51
N ILE A 372 10.56 -10.89 -32.23
CA ILE A 372 11.09 -11.15 -30.89
C ILE A 372 12.10 -10.06 -30.48
N VAL A 373 12.29 -9.91 -29.18
CA VAL A 373 13.35 -9.11 -28.59
C VAL A 373 14.25 -10.03 -27.78
N ASP A 374 15.50 -10.19 -28.22
CA ASP A 374 16.52 -10.92 -27.48
C ASP A 374 17.15 -10.01 -26.42
N LEU A 375 16.73 -10.18 -25.16
CA LEU A 375 17.23 -9.43 -24.02
C LEU A 375 18.43 -10.11 -23.33
N THR A 376 18.85 -11.29 -23.81
CA THR A 376 20.02 -11.99 -23.26
C THR A 376 21.30 -11.18 -23.42
N LYS A 377 21.36 -10.30 -24.43
CA LYS A 377 22.43 -9.31 -24.65
C LYS A 377 22.59 -8.31 -23.50
N TYR A 378 21.52 -8.07 -22.73
CA TYR A 378 21.56 -7.21 -21.54
C TYR A 378 21.64 -8.02 -20.24
N SER A 379 20.92 -9.14 -20.16
CA SER A 379 20.93 -10.03 -19.01
C SER A 379 20.39 -11.41 -19.38
N LYS A 380 21.16 -12.46 -19.06
CA LYS A 380 20.75 -13.86 -19.29
C LYS A 380 19.40 -14.22 -18.66
N LYS A 381 19.03 -13.55 -17.55
CA LYS A 381 17.76 -13.80 -16.84
C LYS A 381 16.53 -13.30 -17.60
N LEU A 382 16.69 -12.32 -18.48
CA LEU A 382 15.58 -11.72 -19.23
C LEU A 382 15.17 -12.56 -20.44
N GLY A 383 16.05 -13.42 -20.94
CA GLY A 383 15.72 -14.33 -22.04
C GLY A 383 15.28 -13.61 -23.32
N LYS A 384 14.41 -14.27 -24.09
CA LYS A 384 13.78 -13.73 -25.30
C LYS A 384 12.31 -13.43 -25.01
N ALA A 385 11.82 -12.30 -25.49
CA ALA A 385 10.42 -11.90 -25.39
C ALA A 385 9.80 -11.86 -26.78
N ILE A 386 8.58 -12.39 -26.93
CA ILE A 386 7.83 -12.29 -28.19
C ILE A 386 6.97 -11.03 -28.12
N VAL A 387 7.06 -10.16 -29.12
CA VAL A 387 6.29 -8.91 -29.21
C VAL A 387 5.21 -8.98 -30.30
N LYS A 388 5.43 -9.77 -31.36
CA LYS A 388 4.41 -10.01 -32.39
C LYS A 388 4.40 -11.48 -32.77
N LYS A 389 3.22 -12.08 -32.85
CA LYS A 389 3.05 -13.47 -33.31
C LYS A 389 3.13 -13.56 -34.84
N LYS A 390 3.26 -14.80 -35.34
CA LYS A 390 3.25 -15.11 -36.77
C LYS A 390 1.97 -14.69 -37.50
N ASP A 391 0.84 -14.71 -36.80
CA ASP A 391 -0.46 -14.25 -37.32
C ASP A 391 -0.62 -12.73 -37.30
N GLY A 392 0.44 -12.00 -36.94
CA GLY A 392 0.45 -10.55 -36.86
C GLY A 392 -0.19 -9.97 -35.60
N THR A 393 -0.78 -10.80 -34.72
CA THR A 393 -1.47 -10.30 -33.52
C THR A 393 -0.50 -9.79 -32.45
N SER A 394 -0.88 -8.67 -31.83
CA SER A 394 -0.17 -8.07 -30.69
C SER A 394 -0.28 -8.95 -29.43
N LEU A 395 0.78 -9.00 -28.63
CA LEU A 395 0.80 -9.66 -27.32
C LEU A 395 0.63 -8.63 -26.17
N TYR A 396 0.39 -9.14 -24.96
CA TYR A 396 0.32 -8.33 -23.73
C TYR A 396 1.52 -7.39 -23.58
N LEU A 397 2.73 -7.89 -23.85
CA LEU A 397 3.95 -7.08 -23.73
C LEU A 397 3.98 -5.90 -24.70
N THR A 398 3.56 -6.08 -25.96
CA THR A 398 3.46 -4.98 -26.94
C THR A 398 2.44 -3.94 -26.52
N ARG A 399 1.32 -4.41 -25.95
CA ARG A 399 0.28 -3.54 -25.43
C ARG A 399 0.76 -2.73 -24.23
N ASP A 400 1.51 -3.34 -23.31
CA ASP A 400 2.08 -2.63 -22.17
C ASP A 400 3.16 -1.61 -22.57
N ILE A 401 3.94 -1.89 -23.62
CA ILE A 401 4.86 -0.92 -24.22
C ILE A 401 4.06 0.28 -24.76
N GLY A 402 3.00 0.02 -25.56
CA GLY A 402 2.10 1.06 -26.05
C GLY A 402 1.44 1.86 -24.92
N ALA A 403 0.97 1.19 -23.87
CA ALA A 403 0.41 1.82 -22.69
C ALA A 403 1.43 2.75 -22.00
N ALA A 404 2.70 2.35 -21.90
CA ALA A 404 3.74 3.20 -21.35
C ALA A 404 4.03 4.44 -22.19
N PHE A 405 3.83 4.41 -23.53
CA PHE A 405 3.83 5.63 -24.37
C PHE A 405 2.68 6.56 -23.98
N GLU A 406 1.45 6.06 -24.08
CA GLU A 406 0.25 6.86 -23.87
C GLU A 406 0.16 7.43 -22.45
N ARG A 407 0.59 6.67 -21.44
CA ARG A 407 0.64 7.14 -20.04
C ARG A 407 1.64 8.27 -19.85
N MET A 408 2.81 8.18 -20.47
CA MET A 408 3.83 9.24 -20.38
C MET A 408 3.38 10.51 -21.10
N GLU A 409 2.72 10.36 -22.24
CA GLU A 409 2.13 11.48 -23.00
C GLU A 409 0.97 12.14 -22.24
N LYS A 410 0.03 11.35 -21.73
CA LYS A 410 -1.16 11.86 -21.03
C LYS A 410 -0.84 12.51 -19.69
N TYR A 411 0.06 11.89 -18.90
CA TYR A 411 0.25 12.28 -17.51
C TYR A 411 1.53 13.06 -17.25
N HIS A 412 2.56 12.89 -18.09
CA HIS A 412 3.91 13.42 -17.85
C HIS A 412 4.40 13.11 -16.43
N PHE A 413 4.26 11.84 -16.02
CA PHE A 413 4.54 11.43 -14.64
C PHE A 413 6.03 11.53 -14.30
N ASP A 414 6.31 11.76 -13.02
CA ASP A 414 7.65 11.73 -12.42
C ASP A 414 7.99 10.33 -11.89
N LYS A 415 6.95 9.53 -11.58
CA LYS A 415 7.09 8.14 -11.17
C LYS A 415 5.88 7.31 -11.59
N MET A 416 6.08 6.03 -11.90
CA MET A 416 5.00 5.08 -12.11
C MET A 416 5.26 3.79 -11.33
N ILE A 417 4.30 3.35 -10.55
CA ILE A 417 4.34 2.10 -9.80
C ILE A 417 3.36 1.11 -10.41
N TYR A 418 3.87 -0.08 -10.72
CA TYR A 418 3.10 -1.26 -11.14
C TYR A 418 2.98 -2.21 -9.96
N VAL A 419 1.78 -2.40 -9.41
CA VAL A 419 1.54 -3.32 -8.28
C VAL A 419 1.05 -4.67 -8.83
N VAL A 420 1.98 -5.53 -9.21
CA VAL A 420 1.70 -6.78 -9.92
C VAL A 420 2.33 -7.96 -9.18
N ALA A 421 1.64 -9.11 -9.13
CA ALA A 421 2.11 -10.31 -8.43
C ALA A 421 3.51 -10.75 -8.91
N SER A 422 4.28 -11.40 -8.03
CA SER A 422 5.65 -11.85 -8.35
C SER A 422 5.73 -12.87 -9.48
N GLN A 423 4.61 -13.50 -9.83
CA GLN A 423 4.50 -14.36 -11.01
C GLN A 423 4.78 -13.61 -12.33
N GLN A 424 4.71 -12.28 -12.33
CA GLN A 424 5.01 -11.43 -13.50
C GLN A 424 6.33 -10.64 -13.35
N ASP A 425 7.21 -11.01 -12.42
CA ASP A 425 8.52 -10.36 -12.24
C ASP A 425 9.31 -10.33 -13.56
N LEU A 426 9.32 -11.43 -14.33
CA LEU A 426 10.01 -11.49 -15.62
C LEU A 426 9.37 -10.54 -16.64
N HIS A 427 8.04 -10.51 -16.73
CA HIS A 427 7.30 -9.70 -17.70
C HIS A 427 7.61 -8.21 -17.55
N LEU A 428 7.51 -7.66 -16.32
CA LEU A 428 7.82 -6.24 -16.11
C LEU A 428 9.31 -5.91 -16.21
N ALA A 429 10.19 -6.85 -15.83
CA ALA A 429 11.63 -6.68 -16.05
C ALA A 429 11.97 -6.62 -17.55
N GLN A 430 11.29 -7.43 -18.38
CA GLN A 430 11.40 -7.37 -19.83
C GLN A 430 10.85 -6.04 -20.37
N LEU A 431 9.65 -5.63 -19.95
CA LEU A 431 9.03 -4.36 -20.32
C LEU A 431 9.98 -3.17 -20.09
N PHE A 432 10.49 -3.01 -18.86
CA PHE A 432 11.36 -1.88 -18.54
C PHE A 432 12.67 -1.89 -19.30
N LYS A 433 13.25 -3.09 -19.54
CA LYS A 433 14.48 -3.19 -20.34
C LYS A 433 14.21 -2.90 -21.82
N ILE A 434 13.06 -3.30 -22.36
CA ILE A 434 12.67 -2.98 -23.73
C ILE A 434 12.51 -1.46 -23.90
N GLU A 435 11.83 -0.79 -22.96
CA GLU A 435 11.71 0.67 -22.95
C GLU A 435 13.07 1.37 -22.95
N GLU A 436 14.00 0.92 -22.09
CA GLU A 436 15.37 1.43 -22.08
C GLU A 436 16.08 1.19 -23.42
N ALA A 437 15.96 -0.01 -24.00
CA ALA A 437 16.60 -0.39 -25.26
C ALA A 437 16.04 0.39 -26.46
N MET A 438 14.76 0.80 -26.41
CA MET A 438 14.12 1.68 -27.39
C MET A 438 14.60 3.14 -27.31
N GLY A 439 15.45 3.46 -26.33
CA GLY A 439 15.97 4.81 -26.10
C GLY A 439 15.14 5.65 -25.11
N ARG A 440 14.15 5.05 -24.43
CA ARG A 440 13.27 5.71 -23.46
C ARG A 440 13.72 5.47 -22.03
N LYS A 441 15.02 5.61 -21.80
CA LYS A 441 15.62 5.40 -20.47
C LYS A 441 15.05 6.35 -19.41
N ASP A 442 14.70 7.56 -19.81
CA ASP A 442 14.03 8.58 -18.98
C ASP A 442 12.65 8.15 -18.47
N VAL A 443 11.94 7.28 -19.21
CA VAL A 443 10.67 6.68 -18.79
C VAL A 443 10.93 5.43 -17.96
N ALA A 444 11.82 4.54 -18.42
CA ALA A 444 12.13 3.29 -17.74
C ALA A 444 12.64 3.52 -16.30
N GLU A 445 13.47 4.54 -16.06
CA GLU A 445 13.99 4.87 -14.72
C GLU A 445 12.92 5.41 -13.75
N LYS A 446 11.79 5.90 -14.28
CA LYS A 446 10.64 6.36 -13.48
C LYS A 446 9.68 5.22 -13.13
N CYS A 447 9.77 4.10 -13.83
CA CYS A 447 8.91 2.93 -13.63
C CYS A 447 9.46 2.02 -12.54
N GLN A 448 8.58 1.53 -11.67
CA GLN A 448 8.92 0.62 -10.58
C GLN A 448 7.90 -0.51 -10.49
N HIS A 449 8.38 -1.75 -10.42
CA HIS A 449 7.55 -2.91 -10.08
C HIS A 449 7.54 -3.11 -8.56
N ILE A 450 6.35 -3.05 -7.97
CA ILE A 450 6.11 -3.47 -6.59
C ILE A 450 5.42 -4.82 -6.61
N ASN A 451 6.18 -5.88 -6.33
CA ASN A 451 5.67 -7.23 -6.33
C ASN A 451 5.13 -7.69 -4.96
N PHE A 452 4.40 -8.81 -5.00
CA PHE A 452 3.83 -9.48 -3.84
C PHE A 452 3.66 -10.99 -4.09
N GLY A 453 3.69 -11.79 -3.02
CA GLY A 453 3.50 -13.25 -3.07
C GLY A 453 2.03 -13.67 -3.21
N MET A 454 1.77 -14.96 -3.28
CA MET A 454 0.45 -15.53 -3.51
C MET A 454 -0.34 -15.78 -2.22
N VAL A 455 -1.67 -15.72 -2.31
CA VAL A 455 -2.56 -16.28 -1.30
C VAL A 455 -2.70 -17.78 -1.54
N LEU A 456 -2.31 -18.59 -0.57
CA LEU A 456 -2.36 -20.06 -0.64
C LEU A 456 -3.73 -20.57 -0.17
N GLY A 457 -4.12 -21.76 -0.65
CA GLY A 457 -5.36 -22.44 -0.27
C GLY A 457 -6.57 -22.18 -1.18
N MET A 458 -6.48 -21.23 -2.12
CA MET A 458 -7.54 -20.94 -3.08
C MET A 458 -7.19 -21.45 -4.48
N SER A 459 -8.07 -22.29 -5.06
CA SER A 459 -7.90 -22.80 -6.43
C SER A 459 -9.25 -22.92 -7.14
N THR A 460 -9.36 -22.27 -8.30
CA THR A 460 -10.53 -22.37 -9.18
C THR A 460 -10.70 -23.79 -9.72
N ARG A 461 -9.60 -24.47 -10.06
CA ARG A 461 -9.63 -25.86 -10.57
C ARG A 461 -10.05 -26.89 -9.53
N LYS A 462 -9.87 -26.60 -8.23
CA LYS A 462 -10.29 -27.47 -7.12
C LYS A 462 -11.63 -27.06 -6.50
N GLY A 463 -12.30 -26.03 -7.03
CA GLY A 463 -13.55 -25.50 -6.49
C GLY A 463 -13.41 -24.79 -5.14
N THR A 464 -12.19 -24.49 -4.67
CA THR A 464 -11.94 -23.84 -3.37
C THR A 464 -11.71 -22.33 -3.48
N ALA A 465 -11.87 -21.76 -4.68
CA ALA A 465 -11.78 -20.31 -4.87
C ALA A 465 -13.01 -19.62 -4.28
N LYS A 466 -12.80 -18.74 -3.30
CA LYS A 466 -13.83 -17.81 -2.81
C LYS A 466 -13.70 -16.46 -3.52
N PHE A 467 -14.83 -15.86 -3.88
CA PHE A 467 -14.85 -14.48 -4.37
C PHE A 467 -14.54 -13.52 -3.24
N LEU A 468 -13.97 -12.36 -3.56
CA LEU A 468 -13.67 -11.36 -2.54
C LEU A 468 -14.95 -10.88 -1.84
N ASP A 469 -16.03 -10.63 -2.58
CA ASP A 469 -17.30 -10.21 -1.97
C ASP A 469 -17.83 -11.26 -0.99
N ASP A 470 -17.68 -12.55 -1.30
CA ASP A 470 -18.00 -13.64 -0.38
C ASP A 470 -17.08 -13.65 0.83
N ILE A 471 -15.76 -13.51 0.63
CA ILE A 471 -14.80 -13.41 1.73
C ILE A 471 -15.22 -12.27 2.66
N LEU A 472 -15.40 -11.06 2.14
CA LEU A 472 -15.74 -9.90 2.95
C LEU A 472 -17.08 -10.05 3.66
N ARG A 473 -18.09 -10.65 3.01
CA ARG A 473 -19.37 -11.00 3.64
C ARG A 473 -19.16 -11.99 4.79
N ASP A 474 -18.51 -13.12 4.53
CA ASP A 474 -18.28 -14.18 5.51
C ASP A 474 -17.50 -13.63 6.74
N VAL A 475 -16.50 -12.77 6.51
CA VAL A 475 -15.74 -12.15 7.62
C VAL A 475 -16.60 -11.14 8.39
N GLY A 476 -17.44 -10.36 7.70
CA GLY A 476 -18.35 -9.40 8.32
C GLY A 476 -19.42 -10.10 9.17
N GLU A 477 -19.98 -11.21 8.68
CA GLU A 477 -20.91 -12.06 9.43
C GLU A 477 -20.23 -12.66 10.67
N LYS A 478 -19.01 -13.19 10.50
CA LYS A 478 -18.24 -13.72 11.63
C LYS A 478 -17.98 -12.64 12.68
N MET A 479 -17.55 -11.44 12.28
CA MET A 479 -17.36 -10.34 13.22
C MET A 479 -18.66 -9.91 13.91
N HIS A 480 -19.80 -10.00 13.22
CA HIS A 480 -21.10 -9.69 13.80
C HIS A 480 -21.46 -10.67 14.93
N GLU A 481 -21.21 -11.96 14.73
CA GLU A 481 -21.36 -12.99 15.77
C GLU A 481 -20.48 -12.67 16.98
N VAL A 482 -19.20 -12.34 16.76
CA VAL A 482 -18.28 -12.05 17.86
C VAL A 482 -18.72 -10.78 18.62
N MET A 483 -19.20 -9.73 17.93
CA MET A 483 -19.73 -8.52 18.59
C MET A 483 -20.93 -8.82 19.50
N LYS A 484 -21.83 -9.74 19.10
CA LYS A 484 -23.02 -10.11 19.89
C LYS A 484 -22.68 -10.77 21.23
N THR A 485 -21.45 -11.25 21.42
CA THR A 485 -21.02 -11.86 22.70
C THR A 485 -21.01 -10.86 23.86
N ASN A 486 -20.86 -9.56 23.60
CA ASN A 486 -20.94 -8.50 24.60
C ASN A 486 -22.21 -7.65 24.43
N LYS A 487 -23.33 -8.13 24.99
CA LYS A 487 -24.66 -7.49 24.84
C LYS A 487 -24.66 -6.00 25.20
N THR A 488 -24.09 -5.64 26.34
CA THR A 488 -24.05 -4.25 26.83
C THR A 488 -23.33 -3.30 25.88
N LYS A 489 -22.27 -3.77 25.21
CA LYS A 489 -21.54 -2.96 24.21
C LYS A 489 -22.24 -2.95 22.87
N TYR A 490 -22.78 -4.08 22.45
CA TYR A 490 -23.53 -4.23 21.22
C TYR A 490 -24.72 -3.26 21.14
N GLU A 491 -25.47 -3.10 22.23
CA GLU A 491 -26.61 -2.14 22.32
C GLU A 491 -26.19 -0.67 22.14
N GLN A 492 -24.91 -0.33 22.31
CA GLN A 492 -24.39 1.02 22.13
C GLN A 492 -23.91 1.28 20.69
N VAL A 493 -23.88 0.25 19.84
CA VAL A 493 -23.48 0.37 18.45
C VAL A 493 -24.71 0.75 17.62
N GLU A 494 -24.66 1.91 16.98
CA GLU A 494 -25.77 2.46 16.20
C GLU A 494 -26.12 1.61 14.97
N ASP A 495 -25.09 1.15 14.25
CA ASP A 495 -25.23 0.27 13.08
C ASP A 495 -24.31 -0.95 13.21
N PRO A 496 -24.77 -2.01 13.89
CA PRO A 496 -23.95 -3.20 14.13
C PRO A 496 -23.50 -3.91 12.85
N VAL A 497 -24.30 -3.85 11.78
CA VAL A 497 -24.00 -4.53 10.50
C VAL A 497 -22.88 -3.81 9.77
N LYS A 498 -22.94 -2.48 9.69
CA LYS A 498 -21.86 -1.69 9.09
C LYS A 498 -20.57 -1.75 9.92
N THR A 499 -20.69 -1.73 11.24
CA THR A 499 -19.52 -1.88 12.12
C THR A 499 -18.89 -3.25 11.94
N SER A 500 -19.66 -4.35 11.94
CA SER A 500 -19.11 -5.69 11.75
C SER A 500 -18.45 -5.87 10.39
N ASP A 501 -19.01 -5.28 9.33
CA ASP A 501 -18.37 -5.24 8.01
C ASP A 501 -17.01 -4.53 8.06
N THR A 502 -16.96 -3.36 8.69
CA THR A 502 -15.72 -2.58 8.87
C THR A 502 -14.66 -3.37 9.65
N LEU A 503 -15.08 -4.11 10.69
CA LEU A 503 -14.20 -4.98 11.45
C LEU A 503 -13.69 -6.15 10.60
N GLY A 504 -14.57 -6.78 9.80
CA GLY A 504 -14.21 -7.88 8.92
C GLY A 504 -13.20 -7.47 7.85
N ILE A 505 -13.39 -6.30 7.23
CA ILE A 505 -12.43 -5.71 6.30
C ILE A 505 -11.08 -5.47 6.97
N SER A 506 -11.10 -4.93 8.21
CA SER A 506 -9.85 -4.71 8.95
C SER A 506 -9.10 -6.01 9.27
N ALA A 507 -9.82 -7.09 9.61
CA ALA A 507 -9.25 -8.41 9.83
C ALA A 507 -8.51 -8.92 8.59
N VAL A 508 -9.16 -8.86 7.44
CA VAL A 508 -8.63 -9.31 6.15
C VAL A 508 -7.40 -8.49 5.74
N MET A 509 -7.50 -7.15 5.79
CA MET A 509 -6.41 -6.27 5.36
C MET A 509 -5.17 -6.39 6.26
N VAL A 510 -5.35 -6.42 7.58
CA VAL A 510 -4.25 -6.52 8.52
C VAL A 510 -3.54 -7.87 8.45
N GLN A 511 -4.29 -8.95 8.24
CA GLN A 511 -3.72 -10.28 8.05
C GLN A 511 -2.79 -10.32 6.81
N ASP A 512 -3.18 -9.72 5.68
CA ASP A 512 -2.33 -9.65 4.49
C ASP A 512 -1.08 -8.78 4.72
N MET A 513 -1.28 -7.60 5.32
CA MET A 513 -0.24 -6.59 5.52
C MET A 513 0.76 -6.92 6.64
N ARG A 514 0.54 -7.99 7.41
CA ARG A 514 1.38 -8.41 8.54
C ARG A 514 2.81 -8.74 8.11
N GLY A 515 2.95 -9.44 6.99
CA GLY A 515 4.23 -9.85 6.44
C GLY A 515 4.79 -8.86 5.40
N LYS A 516 6.04 -9.07 4.98
CA LYS A 516 6.55 -8.42 3.77
C LYS A 516 5.71 -8.85 2.57
N ARG A 517 5.47 -7.93 1.62
CA ARG A 517 4.62 -8.18 0.45
C ARG A 517 5.01 -9.46 -0.31
N ILE A 518 6.30 -9.71 -0.45
CA ILE A 518 6.86 -10.86 -1.21
C ILE A 518 6.47 -12.23 -0.64
N ASN A 519 6.09 -12.31 0.63
CA ASN A 519 5.74 -13.56 1.26
C ASN A 519 4.40 -14.09 0.74
N ASN A 520 4.33 -15.40 0.56
CA ASN A 520 3.07 -16.12 0.43
C ASN A 520 2.41 -16.23 1.82
N TYR A 521 1.09 -16.33 1.88
CA TYR A 521 0.39 -16.61 3.14
C TYR A 521 -0.82 -17.52 2.93
N THR A 522 -1.18 -18.25 3.98
CA THR A 522 -2.39 -19.09 4.03
C THR A 522 -3.53 -18.30 4.64
N PHE A 523 -4.70 -18.33 4.00
CA PHE A 523 -5.92 -17.71 4.51
C PHE A 523 -6.46 -18.50 5.70
N ASP A 524 -6.65 -17.83 6.84
CA ASP A 524 -7.14 -18.41 8.10
C ASP A 524 -8.16 -17.45 8.74
N MET A 525 -9.43 -17.85 8.71
CA MET A 525 -10.55 -17.01 9.11
C MET A 525 -10.65 -16.83 10.63
N ASP A 526 -10.40 -17.89 11.39
CA ASP A 526 -10.50 -17.86 12.85
C ASP A 526 -9.40 -16.98 13.43
N ARG A 527 -8.17 -17.11 12.91
CA ARG A 527 -7.05 -16.29 13.37
C ARG A 527 -7.25 -14.81 13.08
N MET A 528 -7.70 -14.43 11.88
CA MET A 528 -7.79 -13.02 11.51
C MET A 528 -8.97 -12.28 12.16
N THR A 529 -10.05 -12.99 12.50
CA THR A 529 -11.25 -12.43 13.16
C THR A 529 -11.15 -12.39 14.68
N SER A 530 -10.06 -12.89 15.25
CA SER A 530 -9.81 -12.84 16.70
C SER A 530 -9.60 -11.39 17.19
N PHE A 531 -10.11 -11.08 18.38
CA PHE A 531 -9.77 -9.87 19.14
C PHE A 531 -8.46 -10.01 19.92
N GLU A 532 -7.93 -11.22 20.00
CA GLU A 532 -6.69 -11.52 20.69
C GLU A 532 -5.51 -11.56 19.72
N GLY A 533 -4.42 -10.93 20.13
CA GLY A 533 -3.19 -10.83 19.35
C GLY A 533 -3.21 -9.74 18.29
N ASP A 534 -2.19 -9.76 17.44
CA ASP A 534 -1.95 -8.75 16.42
C ASP A 534 -2.87 -8.91 15.21
N THR A 535 -4.12 -8.46 15.35
CA THR A 535 -5.18 -8.53 14.34
C THR A 535 -5.79 -7.16 14.03
N GLY A 536 -6.55 -7.07 12.93
CA GLY A 536 -7.30 -5.86 12.59
C GLY A 536 -8.35 -5.48 13.65
N PRO A 537 -9.17 -6.42 14.14
CA PRO A 537 -10.09 -6.18 15.23
C PRO A 537 -9.41 -5.64 16.51
N TYR A 538 -8.17 -6.06 16.82
CA TYR A 538 -7.42 -5.52 17.96
C TYR A 538 -7.06 -4.03 17.80
N LEU A 539 -6.63 -3.60 16.61
CA LEU A 539 -6.40 -2.17 16.32
C LEU A 539 -7.69 -1.35 16.44
N GLN A 540 -8.79 -1.89 15.90
CA GLN A 540 -10.12 -1.26 15.97
C GLN A 540 -10.57 -1.12 17.42
N TYR A 541 -10.41 -2.17 18.22
CA TYR A 541 -10.75 -2.18 19.64
C TYR A 541 -9.97 -1.11 20.41
N ALA A 542 -8.66 -1.00 20.17
CA ALA A 542 -7.84 0.02 20.80
C ALA A 542 -8.32 1.44 20.46
N HIS A 543 -8.63 1.70 19.19
CA HIS A 543 -9.18 2.99 18.75
C HIS A 543 -10.55 3.28 19.40
N ALA A 544 -11.48 2.32 19.36
CA ALA A 544 -12.82 2.46 19.97
C ALA A 544 -12.74 2.66 21.50
N ARG A 545 -11.78 2.01 22.17
CA ARG A 545 -11.53 2.17 23.60
C ARG A 545 -11.01 3.57 23.92
N LEU A 546 -10.06 4.11 23.15
CA LEU A 546 -9.61 5.50 23.30
C LEU A 546 -10.76 6.50 23.08
N CYS A 547 -11.63 6.26 22.09
CA CYS A 547 -12.87 7.03 21.92
C CYS A 547 -13.77 6.94 23.17
N SER A 548 -13.88 5.76 23.78
CA SER A 548 -14.67 5.56 24.99
C SER A 548 -14.08 6.28 26.20
N ILE A 549 -12.76 6.38 26.34
CA ILE A 549 -12.12 7.11 27.43
C ILE A 549 -12.51 8.59 27.35
N HIS A 550 -12.41 9.18 26.16
CA HIS A 550 -12.79 10.57 25.93
C HIS A 550 -14.27 10.82 26.29
N ARG A 551 -15.19 9.99 25.77
CA ARG A 551 -16.63 10.11 26.08
C ARG A 551 -16.92 10.00 27.58
N LYS A 552 -16.25 9.09 28.29
CA LYS A 552 -16.43 8.92 29.74
C LYS A 552 -15.87 10.09 30.54
N ALA A 553 -14.75 10.68 30.12
CA ALA A 553 -14.19 11.87 30.75
C ALA A 553 -15.14 13.07 30.65
N LEU A 554 -15.69 13.33 29.45
CA LEU A 554 -16.69 14.40 29.26
C LEU A 554 -17.99 14.16 30.04
N ALA A 555 -18.41 12.90 30.19
CA ALA A 555 -19.59 12.56 31.00
C ALA A 555 -19.34 12.73 32.51
N ALA A 556 -18.12 12.47 32.98
CA ALA A 556 -17.74 12.61 34.38
C ALA A 556 -17.52 14.07 34.78
N ASP A 557 -17.03 14.91 33.86
CA ASP A 557 -16.84 16.33 34.07
C ASP A 557 -17.32 17.12 32.82
N PRO A 558 -18.59 17.54 32.80
CA PRO A 558 -19.18 18.28 31.68
C PRO A 558 -18.56 19.66 31.41
N SER A 559 -17.69 20.15 32.29
CA SER A 559 -16.99 21.43 32.08
C SER A 559 -15.70 21.28 31.29
N ILE A 560 -15.25 20.06 31.00
CA ILE A 560 -14.17 19.82 30.04
C ILE A 560 -14.66 20.29 28.66
N PRO A 561 -13.92 21.16 27.96
CA PRO A 561 -14.25 21.53 26.59
C PRO A 561 -14.41 20.31 25.67
N THR A 562 -15.35 20.35 24.74
CA THR A 562 -15.51 19.27 23.75
C THR A 562 -14.42 19.28 22.68
N SER A 563 -13.80 20.45 22.46
CA SER A 563 -12.71 20.66 21.52
C SER A 563 -11.39 20.14 22.11
N PRO A 564 -10.65 19.27 21.39
CA PRO A 564 -9.35 18.77 21.80
C PRO A 564 -8.31 19.85 22.06
N GLN A 565 -8.32 20.91 21.24
CA GLN A 565 -7.40 22.01 21.38
C GLN A 565 -7.64 22.77 22.69
N ASP A 566 -8.91 22.94 23.08
CA ASP A 566 -9.29 23.74 24.24
C ASP A 566 -8.99 23.00 25.55
N PHE A 567 -9.30 21.70 25.66
CA PHE A 567 -9.01 20.98 26.89
C PHE A 567 -7.50 20.72 27.07
N THR A 568 -6.73 20.63 25.99
CA THR A 568 -5.26 20.54 26.09
C THR A 568 -4.63 21.87 26.43
N ALA A 569 -5.16 23.00 25.98
CA ALA A 569 -4.68 24.32 26.41
C ALA A 569 -4.80 24.53 27.92
N GLN A 570 -5.75 23.84 28.57
CA GLN A 570 -5.94 23.84 30.03
C GLN A 570 -5.14 22.74 30.75
N ALA A 571 -4.50 21.82 30.03
CA ALA A 571 -3.83 20.67 30.61
C ALA A 571 -2.41 21.01 31.08
N ASN A 572 -2.10 20.68 32.33
CA ASN A 572 -0.72 20.72 32.83
C ASN A 572 0.03 19.43 32.41
N LEU A 573 0.67 19.46 31.24
CA LEU A 573 1.38 18.31 30.68
C LEU A 573 2.61 17.86 31.49
N ALA A 574 3.13 18.71 32.38
CA ALA A 574 4.24 18.35 33.27
C ALA A 574 3.87 17.24 34.27
N LEU A 575 2.58 16.98 34.47
CA LEU A 575 2.07 15.90 35.33
C LEU A 575 2.23 14.50 34.72
N LEU A 576 2.58 14.39 33.43
CA LEU A 576 2.78 13.11 32.74
C LEU A 576 4.19 12.55 32.99
N THR A 577 4.46 12.21 34.25
CA THR A 577 5.80 11.76 34.70
C THR A 577 5.95 10.25 34.73
N GLU A 578 4.85 9.50 34.71
CA GLU A 578 4.87 8.05 34.85
C GLU A 578 5.59 7.37 33.68
N PRO A 579 6.33 6.26 33.90
CA PRO A 579 7.04 5.57 32.82
C PRO A 579 6.15 5.17 31.65
N HIS A 580 4.88 4.81 31.92
CA HIS A 580 3.89 4.49 30.90
C HIS A 580 3.50 5.70 30.05
N ALA A 581 3.35 6.88 30.67
CA ALA A 581 3.02 8.10 29.95
C ALA A 581 4.18 8.53 29.05
N VAL A 582 5.40 8.54 29.60
CA VAL A 582 6.63 8.86 28.86
C VAL A 582 6.86 7.88 27.71
N GLY A 583 6.68 6.58 27.97
CA GLY A 583 6.82 5.53 26.95
C GLY A 583 5.83 5.72 25.80
N LEU A 584 4.58 6.08 26.10
CA LEU A 584 3.57 6.37 25.08
C LEU A 584 3.94 7.62 24.27
N VAL A 585 4.32 8.72 24.91
CA VAL A 585 4.77 9.95 24.22
C VAL A 585 5.91 9.66 23.25
N ARG A 586 6.89 8.84 23.63
CA ARG A 586 7.99 8.40 22.74
C ARG A 586 7.47 7.65 21.51
N GLN A 587 6.49 6.76 21.67
CA GLN A 587 5.88 6.09 20.52
C GLN A 587 5.17 7.07 19.59
N LEU A 588 4.44 8.05 20.15
CA LEU A 588 3.75 9.06 19.34
C LEU A 588 4.74 9.91 18.54
N ALA A 589 5.85 10.31 19.18
CA ALA A 589 6.90 11.12 18.56
C ALA A 589 7.63 10.41 17.42
N ALA A 590 7.68 9.07 17.43
CA ALA A 590 8.34 8.27 16.39
C ALA A 590 7.50 8.08 15.12
N TRP A 591 6.20 8.42 15.13
CA TRP A 591 5.32 8.23 13.97
C TRP A 591 5.82 8.87 12.66
N PRO A 592 6.31 10.13 12.65
CA PRO A 592 6.78 10.77 11.42
C PRO A 592 7.98 10.05 10.79
N ASP A 593 8.89 9.53 11.62
CA ASP A 593 10.02 8.72 11.17
C ASP A 593 9.57 7.37 10.59
N VAL A 594 8.57 6.74 11.18
CA VAL A 594 7.96 5.51 10.64
C VAL A 594 7.38 5.77 9.26
N PHE A 595 6.70 6.91 9.06
CA PHE A 595 6.20 7.31 7.76
C PHE A 595 7.34 7.53 6.74
N ILE A 596 8.39 8.27 7.11
CA ILE A 596 9.58 8.49 6.26
C ILE A 596 10.24 7.16 5.88
N ASN A 597 10.37 6.23 6.83
CA ASN A 597 10.89 4.90 6.57
C ASN A 597 10.00 4.12 5.60
N THR A 598 8.69 4.26 5.76
CA THR A 598 7.70 3.59 4.92
C THR A 598 7.76 4.08 3.49
N ILE A 599 8.08 5.35 3.23
CA ILE A 599 8.37 5.85 1.87
C ILE A 599 9.55 5.13 1.23
N LYS A 600 10.57 4.75 2.02
CA LYS A 600 11.75 4.03 1.54
C LYS A 600 11.47 2.54 1.32
N THR A 601 10.80 1.88 2.27
CA THR A 601 10.53 0.43 2.20
C THR A 601 9.34 0.10 1.31
N GLN A 602 8.38 1.03 1.21
CA GLN A 602 7.08 0.88 0.56
C GLN A 602 6.28 -0.31 1.12
N GLU A 603 6.60 -0.79 2.33
CA GLU A 603 6.06 -2.00 2.97
C GLU A 603 4.95 -1.64 3.98
N PRO A 604 3.71 -2.13 3.80
CA PRO A 604 2.62 -1.93 4.77
C PRO A 604 2.98 -2.43 6.18
N THR A 605 3.73 -3.53 6.29
CA THR A 605 4.16 -4.12 7.56
C THR A 605 4.98 -3.13 8.42
N THR A 606 5.66 -2.15 7.81
CA THR A 606 6.41 -1.12 8.53
C THR A 606 5.49 -0.29 9.44
N VAL A 607 4.36 0.16 8.88
CA VAL A 607 3.33 0.92 9.60
C VAL A 607 2.61 0.02 10.59
N LEU A 608 2.25 -1.19 10.15
CA LEU A 608 1.45 -2.11 10.97
C LEU A 608 2.19 -2.55 12.25
N MET A 609 3.48 -2.88 12.14
CA MET A 609 4.30 -3.23 13.31
C MET A 609 4.47 -2.06 14.29
N TYR A 610 4.50 -0.82 13.78
CA TYR A 610 4.47 0.37 14.63
C TYR A 610 3.13 0.50 15.36
N LEU A 611 2.02 0.34 14.65
CA LEU A 611 0.68 0.46 15.25
C LEU A 611 0.45 -0.59 16.36
N PHE A 612 0.91 -1.83 16.18
CA PHE A 612 0.81 -2.84 17.24
C PHE A 612 1.64 -2.48 18.47
N LYS A 613 2.90 -2.05 18.29
CA LYS A 613 3.73 -1.56 19.40
C LYS A 613 3.05 -0.41 20.15
N MET A 614 2.47 0.54 19.42
CA MET A 614 1.75 1.66 19.98
C MET A 614 0.50 1.20 20.75
N VAL A 615 -0.31 0.33 20.18
CA VAL A 615 -1.53 -0.19 20.83
C VAL A 615 -1.19 -1.02 22.07
N HIS A 616 -0.11 -1.79 22.07
CA HIS A 616 0.36 -2.48 23.27
C HIS A 616 0.79 -1.51 24.36
N ALA A 617 1.48 -0.42 24.00
CA ALA A 617 1.84 0.65 24.95
C ALA A 617 0.60 1.37 25.51
N VAL A 618 -0.41 1.63 24.67
CA VAL A 618 -1.70 2.17 25.12
C VAL A 618 -2.38 1.20 26.08
N SER A 619 -2.43 -0.09 25.72
CA SER A 619 -3.09 -1.12 26.52
C SER A 619 -2.42 -1.30 27.89
N SER A 620 -1.08 -1.35 27.92
CA SER A 620 -0.34 -1.47 29.19
C SER A 620 -0.48 -0.22 30.05
N SER A 621 -0.57 0.96 29.46
CA SER A 621 -0.73 2.20 30.22
C SER A 621 -2.05 2.31 30.97
N TYR A 622 -3.08 1.58 30.55
CA TYR A 622 -4.46 1.79 31.03
C TYR A 622 -4.63 1.53 32.53
N ASP A 623 -4.01 0.47 33.05
CA ASP A 623 -4.10 0.12 34.48
C ASP A 623 -3.23 1.03 35.36
N HIS A 624 -2.39 1.86 34.75
CA HIS A 624 -1.48 2.78 35.43
C HIS A 624 -1.89 4.25 35.30
N LEU A 625 -2.55 4.63 34.21
CA LEU A 625 -2.91 6.02 33.88
C LEU A 625 -4.44 6.21 33.89
N GLN A 626 -5.05 6.11 35.07
CA GLN A 626 -6.49 6.32 35.23
C GLN A 626 -6.89 7.76 34.80
N VAL A 627 -7.83 7.91 33.88
CA VAL A 627 -8.35 9.24 33.49
C VAL A 627 -9.51 9.64 34.39
N VAL A 628 -10.62 8.92 34.30
CA VAL A 628 -11.84 9.20 35.06
C VAL A 628 -11.63 8.83 36.53
N GLY A 629 -11.92 9.78 37.43
CA GLY A 629 -11.72 9.64 38.87
C GLY A 629 -10.37 10.14 39.38
N SER A 630 -9.51 10.67 38.51
CA SER A 630 -8.33 11.44 38.93
C SER A 630 -8.69 12.90 39.23
N GLU A 631 -7.81 13.59 39.97
CA GLU A 631 -7.84 15.05 40.10
C GLU A 631 -7.91 15.74 38.74
N ARG A 632 -8.63 16.87 38.65
CA ARG A 632 -8.97 17.51 37.37
C ARG A 632 -7.76 17.77 36.49
N GLU A 633 -6.67 18.31 37.03
CA GLU A 633 -5.46 18.61 36.25
C GLU A 633 -4.80 17.36 35.69
N VAL A 634 -4.73 16.29 36.49
CA VAL A 634 -4.18 14.98 36.07
C VAL A 634 -5.09 14.33 35.01
N MET A 635 -6.41 14.43 35.20
CA MET A 635 -7.39 13.95 34.24
C MET A 635 -7.21 14.64 32.88
N LEU A 636 -7.09 15.97 32.84
CA LEU A 636 -6.86 16.73 31.60
C LEU A 636 -5.52 16.37 30.92
N ALA A 637 -4.46 16.19 31.71
CA ALA A 637 -3.15 15.79 31.19
C ALA A 637 -3.20 14.39 30.54
N ARG A 638 -3.73 13.39 31.26
CA ARG A 638 -3.86 12.01 30.75
C ARG A 638 -4.85 11.91 29.59
N LEU A 639 -5.94 12.68 29.62
CA LEU A 639 -6.89 12.76 28.51
C LEU A 639 -6.23 13.32 27.24
N SER A 640 -5.40 14.35 27.36
CA SER A 640 -4.64 14.93 26.24
C SER A 640 -3.68 13.91 25.62
N LEU A 641 -2.99 13.12 26.44
CA LEU A 641 -2.14 12.02 25.97
C LEU A 641 -2.93 10.95 25.21
N TYR A 642 -4.05 10.46 25.77
CA TYR A 642 -4.85 9.43 25.12
C TYR A 642 -5.56 9.93 23.85
N TYR A 643 -5.94 11.21 23.80
CA TYR A 643 -6.47 11.79 22.58
C TYR A 643 -5.39 11.87 21.50
N ALA A 644 -4.17 12.30 21.83
CA ALA A 644 -3.05 12.30 20.90
C ALA A 644 -2.76 10.87 20.39
N ALA A 645 -2.80 9.87 21.27
CA ALA A 645 -2.69 8.47 20.87
C ALA A 645 -3.81 8.03 19.92
N ARG A 646 -5.06 8.41 20.18
CA ARG A 646 -6.18 8.12 19.27
C ARG A 646 -5.92 8.70 17.89
N GLN A 647 -5.44 9.95 17.82
CA GLN A 647 -5.18 10.64 16.55
C GLN A 647 -4.10 9.93 15.73
N VAL A 648 -2.97 9.57 16.34
CA VAL A 648 -1.87 8.87 15.64
C VAL A 648 -2.32 7.48 15.16
N LEU A 649 -3.04 6.73 16.00
CA LEU A 649 -3.60 5.44 15.62
C LEU A 649 -4.56 5.58 14.43
N ASN A 650 -5.45 6.57 14.45
CA ASN A 650 -6.35 6.87 13.35
C ASN A 650 -5.58 7.22 12.05
N ASN A 651 -4.52 8.04 12.13
CA ASN A 651 -3.71 8.42 10.97
C ASN A 651 -3.04 7.19 10.33
N GLY A 652 -2.41 6.33 11.14
CA GLY A 652 -1.75 5.13 10.63
C GLY A 652 -2.72 4.07 10.10
N MET A 653 -3.88 3.88 10.76
CA MET A 653 -4.93 2.99 10.26
C MET A 653 -5.48 3.48 8.91
N ARG A 654 -5.73 4.78 8.76
CA ARG A 654 -6.18 5.36 7.48
C ARG A 654 -5.11 5.32 6.39
N LEU A 655 -3.83 5.45 6.75
CA LEU A 655 -2.72 5.23 5.81
C LEU A 655 -2.77 3.82 5.22
N LEU A 656 -3.03 2.80 6.05
CA LEU A 656 -3.23 1.41 5.61
C LEU A 656 -4.54 1.18 4.82
N GLY A 657 -5.44 2.17 4.75
CA GLY A 657 -6.74 2.05 4.09
C GLY A 657 -7.87 1.52 4.98
N LEU A 658 -7.64 1.40 6.30
CA LEU A 658 -8.65 0.98 7.27
C LEU A 658 -9.60 2.13 7.62
N SER A 659 -10.79 1.79 8.12
CA SER A 659 -11.77 2.73 8.67
C SER A 659 -11.85 2.57 10.19
N PRO A 660 -11.20 3.44 10.99
CA PRO A 660 -11.28 3.37 12.45
C PRO A 660 -12.70 3.55 12.98
N VAL A 661 -13.18 2.63 13.82
CA VAL A 661 -14.53 2.68 14.42
C VAL A 661 -14.50 3.34 15.80
N GLU A 662 -15.57 4.04 16.18
CA GLU A 662 -15.65 4.70 17.49
C GLU A 662 -16.32 3.86 18.59
N ARG A 663 -17.11 2.86 18.17
CA ARG A 663 -17.80 1.87 19.00
C ARG A 663 -17.84 0.54 18.24
N MET A 664 -17.76 -0.55 18.99
CA MET A 664 -17.78 -1.92 18.49
C MET A 664 -18.08 -2.90 19.62
#